data_AF-W7ITS7-F1
#
_entry.id   AF-W7ITS7-F1
#
_cell.length_a   1.000
_cell.length_b   1.000
_cell.length_c   1.000
_cell.angle_alpha   90.00
_cell.angle_beta   90.00
_cell.angle_gamma   90.00
#
_symmetry.space_group_name_H-M   'P 1'
#
loop_
_entity.id
_entity.type
_entity.pdbx_description
1 polymer ?
#
loop_
_entity_poly.entity_id
_entity_poly.type
_entity_poly.pdbx_seq_one_letter_code
_entity_poly.pdbx_strand_id
1 'polypeptide(L)'
;MSTANLPALLRDPTRRAEAVAAVGDALAALGRGAPARWVPDPERVRRLRRGLIAGTDFDSLAEDLRLLSEDEAAELLAGEPDRWDRAAITAVVGRLTPSAIPVGALARLWLTTHTGLSTGDVAALLGPAPRRTLYRGLLPLLTDDLAGLLAAELLADVLDGTRPAHPTPEPADLPDQPRDSTGHWTPVDEDPGDHDHAPQQGSGGRPPANGGYGQAFPPADRVDPCAPSGGRGAGAERVAWPVVAAPEVVPTDTEFDLVVGIGAEPSAEVTGTGSLRVPAGDVLIEVTVMFDPVAFAPVGWANPVTLAATGTNPFPRISLRVRALAGVDLGVRREIGAAYFVGGALRGYGSRTVQVTDGPGERLDLVDGDSLDLGPLLAADAPDLVVVVERGADVCGQTLLWSARSPLAGVVGAPGPHRVGIGDDPAGLARAVRLKMGSVADPRDAVLTLVGLGREIGDKVPVPVADAIRAVVAARAPAPPSVLLLSAEPHVPWELAVLGEPEPDRSPFLGAQVVLGRWVLDTRRPRPTPPVRASGAGRAVVTARYEGVPGWSRLPSAEAEAAGLAAAYPPCAEVAPLHSAVLDFLESGPPARAVHFALHGKFDPDNAQDGLVLLAPAPADPNRLVPRFLSPEHVSAMSFTGHPFVFLNACQVGAGGTVLGDYSGLARAFLAAGACGVVAPLWNVDDVAASELAEAFYAAAYRGLPAAEVLRGLRAGVDRRTREGKPATTMAYQFFGHPRLALHL
;
A
#
# COMPACT_ATOMS: atom_id res chain seq x y z
N MET A 1 24.10 -20.53 -0.23
CA MET A 1 25.22 -20.26 -1.18
C MET A 1 24.90 -19.01 -1.99
N SER A 2 25.90 -18.22 -2.42
CA SER A 2 25.65 -17.10 -3.35
C SER A 2 25.09 -17.62 -4.69
N THR A 3 24.05 -16.98 -5.23
CA THR A 3 23.44 -17.30 -6.52
C THR A 3 24.41 -17.20 -7.71
N ALA A 4 25.59 -16.60 -7.51
CA ALA A 4 26.63 -16.44 -8.52
C ALA A 4 27.23 -17.77 -9.03
N ASN A 5 27.10 -18.88 -8.28
CA ASN A 5 27.67 -20.19 -8.67
C ASN A 5 26.62 -21.18 -9.22
N LEU A 6 25.36 -20.76 -9.36
CA LEU A 6 24.27 -21.67 -9.74
C LEU A 6 24.41 -22.29 -11.14
N PRO A 7 24.84 -21.55 -12.20
CA PRO A 7 25.03 -22.15 -13.52
C PRO A 7 26.12 -23.23 -13.55
N ALA A 8 27.23 -23.01 -12.83
CA ALA A 8 28.29 -23.99 -12.69
C ALA A 8 27.81 -25.27 -11.98
N LEU A 9 26.91 -25.14 -11.00
CA LEU A 9 26.33 -26.26 -10.27
C LEU A 9 25.32 -27.05 -11.11
N LEU A 10 24.52 -26.36 -11.93
CA LEU A 10 23.55 -26.97 -12.84
C LEU A 10 24.21 -27.77 -13.98
N ARG A 11 25.42 -27.38 -14.40
CA ARG A 11 26.21 -28.08 -15.43
C ARG A 11 26.92 -29.34 -14.92
N ASP A 12 26.93 -29.59 -13.61
CA ASP A 12 27.50 -30.81 -13.00
C ASP A 12 26.39 -31.82 -12.64
N PRO A 13 26.23 -32.93 -13.40
CA PRO A 13 25.22 -33.95 -13.13
C PRO A 13 25.33 -34.58 -11.74
N THR A 14 26.54 -34.64 -11.19
CA THR A 14 26.81 -35.34 -9.92
C THR A 14 26.37 -34.53 -8.70
N ARG A 15 26.04 -33.24 -8.88
CA ARG A 15 25.65 -32.31 -7.81
C ARG A 15 24.21 -31.82 -7.95
N ARG A 16 23.34 -32.60 -8.60
CA ARG A 16 21.94 -32.23 -8.88
C ARG A 16 21.13 -31.94 -7.61
N ALA A 17 21.31 -32.72 -6.55
CA ALA A 17 20.64 -32.47 -5.28
C ALA A 17 21.00 -31.09 -4.69
N GLU A 18 22.26 -30.68 -4.85
CA GLU A 18 22.71 -29.35 -4.43
C GLU A 18 22.17 -28.26 -5.35
N ALA A 19 22.06 -28.52 -6.66
CA ALA A 19 21.46 -27.58 -7.61
C ALA A 19 19.97 -27.34 -7.31
N VAL A 20 19.20 -28.40 -7.04
CA VAL A 20 17.79 -28.31 -6.65
C VAL A 20 17.64 -27.53 -5.34
N ALA A 21 18.49 -27.79 -4.34
CA ALA A 21 18.51 -27.03 -3.10
C ALA A 21 18.84 -25.54 -3.34
N ALA A 22 19.84 -25.24 -4.17
CA ALA A 22 20.24 -23.87 -4.48
C ALA A 22 19.16 -23.10 -5.27
N VAL A 23 18.43 -23.76 -6.19
CA VAL A 23 17.26 -23.17 -6.86
C VAL A 23 16.13 -22.92 -5.85
N GLY A 24 15.91 -23.86 -4.92
CA GLY A 24 14.96 -23.70 -3.82
C GLY A 24 15.28 -22.51 -2.92
N ASP A 25 16.54 -22.34 -2.53
CA ASP A 25 17.03 -21.20 -1.75
C ASP A 25 16.88 -19.88 -2.54
N ALA A 26 17.19 -19.89 -3.85
CA ALA A 26 17.03 -18.71 -4.71
C ALA A 26 15.55 -18.30 -4.83
N LEU A 27 14.64 -19.27 -4.96
CA LEU A 27 13.20 -19.03 -4.93
C LEU A 27 12.72 -18.48 -3.58
N ALA A 28 13.27 -18.99 -2.47
CA ALA A 28 12.98 -18.48 -1.14
C ALA A 28 13.49 -17.03 -0.95
N ALA A 29 14.68 -16.73 -1.48
CA ALA A 29 15.28 -15.39 -1.43
C ALA A 29 14.55 -14.35 -2.30
N LEU A 30 13.94 -14.79 -3.41
CA LEU A 30 13.09 -13.94 -4.27
C LEU A 30 11.69 -13.66 -3.68
N GLY A 31 11.45 -14.00 -2.40
CA GLY A 31 10.22 -13.70 -1.66
C GLY A 31 9.05 -14.60 -2.03
N ARG A 32 8.00 -14.68 -1.19
CA ARG A 32 6.74 -15.38 -1.51
C ARG A 32 5.73 -14.41 -2.12
N GLY A 33 5.21 -14.82 -3.27
CA GLY A 33 4.15 -14.20 -4.04
C GLY A 33 3.85 -15.21 -5.15
N ALA A 34 3.00 -16.20 -4.87
CA ALA A 34 2.36 -16.87 -5.98
C ALA A 34 1.41 -15.83 -6.58
N PRO A 35 1.43 -15.58 -7.91
CA PRO A 35 0.34 -14.82 -8.49
C PRO A 35 -0.97 -15.49 -8.08
N ALA A 36 -2.01 -14.67 -7.81
CA ALA A 36 -3.35 -15.17 -7.62
C ALA A 36 -3.62 -16.23 -8.69
N ARG A 37 -4.06 -17.43 -8.31
CA ARG A 37 -4.44 -18.47 -9.27
C ARG A 37 -5.48 -17.87 -10.19
N TRP A 38 -5.06 -17.53 -11.40
CA TRP A 38 -5.95 -17.00 -12.41
C TRP A 38 -6.69 -18.22 -12.93
N VAL A 39 -8.01 -18.25 -12.80
CA VAL A 39 -8.79 -19.32 -13.43
C VAL A 39 -8.77 -18.99 -14.92
N PRO A 40 -8.18 -19.83 -15.79
CA PRO A 40 -8.12 -19.53 -17.22
C PRO A 40 -9.53 -19.29 -17.75
N ASP A 41 -9.72 -18.28 -18.61
CA ASP A 41 -10.97 -18.14 -19.36
C ASP A 41 -10.94 -19.18 -20.51
N PRO A 42 -11.68 -20.30 -20.39
CA PRO A 42 -11.55 -21.39 -21.34
C PRO A 42 -12.13 -21.00 -22.71
N GLU A 43 -13.07 -20.05 -22.76
CA GLU A 43 -13.66 -19.58 -24.01
C GLU A 43 -12.72 -18.66 -24.77
N ARG A 44 -11.95 -17.84 -24.06
CA ARG A 44 -10.88 -17.03 -24.64
C ARG A 44 -9.76 -17.89 -25.20
N VAL A 45 -9.27 -18.88 -24.43
CA VAL A 45 -8.24 -19.83 -24.89
C VAL A 45 -8.74 -20.62 -26.10
N ARG A 46 -9.99 -21.10 -26.10
CA ARG A 46 -10.60 -21.80 -27.25
C ARG A 46 -10.72 -20.91 -28.49
N ARG A 47 -11.03 -19.63 -28.33
CA ARG A 47 -11.14 -18.66 -29.43
C ARG A 47 -9.78 -18.41 -30.07
N LEU A 48 -8.77 -18.12 -29.25
CA LEU A 48 -7.39 -17.91 -29.71
C LEU A 48 -6.83 -19.17 -30.37
N ARG A 49 -7.06 -20.34 -29.78
CA ARG A 49 -6.67 -21.62 -30.37
C ARG A 49 -7.31 -21.85 -31.73
N ARG A 50 -8.62 -21.57 -31.88
CA ARG A 50 -9.31 -21.65 -33.18
C ARG A 50 -8.71 -20.67 -34.20
N GLY A 51 -8.40 -19.44 -33.80
CA GLY A 51 -7.76 -18.46 -34.67
C GLY A 51 -6.38 -18.92 -35.13
N LEU A 52 -5.53 -19.37 -34.22
CA LEU A 52 -4.18 -19.85 -34.52
C LEU A 52 -4.20 -21.10 -35.42
N ILE A 53 -5.14 -22.01 -35.19
CA ILE A 53 -5.30 -23.25 -35.98
C ILE A 53 -5.91 -22.98 -37.36
N ALA A 54 -6.77 -21.98 -37.52
CA ALA A 54 -7.42 -21.64 -38.78
C ALA A 54 -6.50 -20.89 -39.77
N GLY A 55 -5.22 -20.67 -39.42
CA GLY A 55 -4.27 -19.93 -40.26
C GLY A 55 -4.50 -18.41 -40.25
N THR A 56 -5.07 -17.88 -39.18
CA THR A 56 -5.30 -16.43 -39.04
C THR A 56 -3.97 -15.70 -38.88
N ASP A 57 -3.86 -14.49 -39.44
CA ASP A 57 -2.69 -13.62 -39.29
C ASP A 57 -2.38 -13.37 -37.81
N PHE A 58 -1.17 -13.72 -37.37
CA PHE A 58 -0.71 -13.54 -35.99
C PHE A 58 -0.77 -12.08 -35.52
N ASP A 59 -0.69 -11.12 -36.44
CA ASP A 59 -0.78 -9.70 -36.11
C ASP A 59 -2.20 -9.29 -35.68
N SER A 60 -3.23 -9.96 -36.22
CA SER A 60 -4.62 -9.75 -35.82
C SER A 60 -4.95 -10.25 -34.41
N LEU A 61 -4.11 -11.14 -33.85
CA LEU A 61 -4.27 -11.73 -32.52
C LEU A 61 -3.27 -11.16 -31.50
N ALA A 62 -2.43 -10.20 -31.88
CA ALA A 62 -1.32 -9.73 -31.06
C ALA A 62 -1.75 -9.08 -29.74
N GLU A 63 -2.82 -8.27 -29.76
CA GLU A 63 -3.39 -7.66 -28.55
C GLU A 63 -4.01 -8.71 -27.62
N ASP A 64 -4.74 -9.68 -28.17
CA ASP A 64 -5.36 -10.76 -27.38
C ASP A 64 -4.32 -11.66 -26.71
N LEU A 65 -3.18 -11.92 -27.38
CA LEU A 65 -2.05 -12.67 -26.85
C LEU A 65 -1.31 -11.91 -25.73
N ARG A 66 -1.13 -10.59 -25.86
CA ARG A 66 -0.49 -9.75 -24.81
C ARG A 66 -1.28 -9.73 -23.51
N LEU A 67 -2.60 -9.85 -23.62
CA LEU A 67 -3.52 -9.84 -22.49
C LEU A 67 -3.65 -11.21 -21.80
N LEU A 68 -2.93 -12.26 -22.25
CA LEU A 68 -3.00 -13.59 -21.61
C LEU A 68 -2.26 -13.60 -20.27
N SER A 69 -2.82 -14.33 -19.31
CA SER A 69 -2.11 -14.77 -18.11
C SER A 69 -1.17 -15.95 -18.40
N GLU A 70 -0.24 -16.23 -17.50
CA GLU A 70 0.65 -17.41 -17.59
C GLU A 70 -0.16 -18.71 -17.69
N ASP A 71 -1.23 -18.84 -16.90
CA ASP A 71 -2.09 -20.03 -16.86
C ASP A 71 -2.88 -20.22 -18.18
N GLU A 72 -3.42 -19.14 -18.76
CA GLU A 72 -4.09 -19.20 -20.07
C GLU A 72 -3.11 -19.50 -21.21
N ALA A 73 -1.90 -18.94 -21.18
CA ALA A 73 -0.86 -19.22 -22.16
C ALA A 73 -0.36 -20.67 -22.05
N ALA A 74 -0.22 -21.19 -20.83
CA ALA A 74 0.09 -22.59 -20.57
C ALA A 74 -1.01 -23.51 -21.11
N GLU A 75 -2.27 -23.18 -20.87
CA GLU A 75 -3.40 -23.94 -21.41
C GLU A 75 -3.44 -23.89 -22.94
N LEU A 76 -3.18 -22.72 -23.54
CA LEU A 76 -3.12 -22.53 -24.99
C LEU A 76 -2.12 -23.50 -25.62
N LEU A 77 -0.88 -23.53 -25.13
CA LEU A 77 0.20 -24.40 -25.61
C LEU A 77 -0.02 -25.89 -25.30
N ALA A 78 -0.73 -26.21 -24.21
CA ALA A 78 -1.00 -27.60 -23.84
C ALA A 78 -2.03 -28.28 -24.76
N GLY A 79 -2.87 -27.52 -25.45
CA GLY A 79 -3.85 -28.07 -26.37
C GLY A 79 -3.27 -28.31 -27.76
N GLU A 80 -3.39 -29.56 -28.22
CA GLU A 80 -2.96 -30.03 -29.55
C GLU A 80 -1.43 -29.92 -29.77
N PRO A 81 -0.61 -30.60 -28.92
CA PRO A 81 0.87 -30.57 -28.97
C PRO A 81 1.47 -30.82 -30.36
N ASP A 82 0.84 -31.67 -31.16
CA ASP A 82 1.31 -32.06 -32.50
C ASP A 82 1.18 -30.95 -33.56
N ARG A 83 0.49 -29.84 -33.25
CA ARG A 83 0.30 -28.70 -34.15
C ARG A 83 1.23 -27.53 -33.88
N TRP A 84 2.06 -27.62 -32.83
CA TRP A 84 2.99 -26.57 -32.46
C TRP A 84 4.36 -26.79 -33.12
N ASP A 85 4.62 -26.05 -34.19
CA ASP A 85 5.94 -25.97 -34.81
C ASP A 85 6.76 -24.77 -34.28
N ARG A 86 8.05 -24.73 -34.66
CA ARG A 86 8.97 -23.64 -34.31
C ARG A 86 8.39 -22.26 -34.61
N ALA A 87 7.71 -22.07 -35.74
CA ALA A 87 7.22 -20.77 -36.17
C ALA A 87 6.03 -20.32 -35.31
N ALA A 88 5.07 -21.21 -35.07
CA ALA A 88 3.89 -20.96 -34.25
C ALA A 88 4.26 -20.68 -32.79
N ILE A 89 5.16 -21.48 -32.21
CA ILE A 89 5.62 -21.29 -30.83
C ILE A 89 6.35 -19.95 -30.68
N THR A 90 7.27 -19.62 -31.60
CA THR A 90 8.01 -18.35 -31.57
C THR A 90 7.07 -17.16 -31.72
N ALA A 91 6.07 -17.26 -32.60
CA ALA A 91 5.11 -16.19 -32.84
C ALA A 91 4.17 -15.94 -31.65
N VAL A 92 3.73 -16.99 -30.96
CA VAL A 92 2.89 -16.88 -29.75
C VAL A 92 3.72 -16.35 -28.59
N VAL A 93 4.81 -17.02 -28.23
CA VAL A 93 5.61 -16.67 -27.05
C VAL A 93 6.24 -15.29 -27.18
N GLY A 94 6.70 -14.91 -28.39
CA GLY A 94 7.26 -13.58 -28.66
C GLY A 94 6.27 -12.42 -28.52
N ARG A 95 4.96 -12.68 -28.44
CA ARG A 95 3.91 -11.67 -28.23
C ARG A 95 3.36 -11.66 -26.80
N LEU A 96 3.74 -12.61 -25.95
CA LEU A 96 3.36 -12.61 -24.54
C LEU A 96 4.11 -11.52 -23.77
N THR A 97 3.51 -11.02 -22.69
CA THR A 97 4.26 -10.24 -21.71
C THR A 97 5.27 -11.14 -20.99
N PRO A 98 6.43 -10.61 -20.55
CA PRO A 98 7.44 -11.37 -19.83
C PRO A 98 6.89 -12.23 -18.67
N SER A 99 5.92 -11.70 -17.93
CA SER A 99 5.26 -12.38 -16.81
C SER A 99 4.25 -13.46 -17.21
N ALA A 100 3.80 -13.48 -18.47
CA ALA A 100 2.85 -14.45 -19.00
C ALA A 100 3.52 -15.61 -19.74
N ILE A 101 4.86 -15.61 -19.88
CA ILE A 101 5.60 -16.70 -20.53
C ILE A 101 5.43 -17.99 -19.70
N PRO A 102 4.78 -19.04 -20.23
CA PRO A 102 4.46 -20.24 -19.47
C PRO A 102 5.66 -21.19 -19.44
N VAL A 103 6.68 -20.83 -18.65
CA VAL A 103 8.00 -21.48 -18.62
C VAL A 103 7.91 -23.01 -18.53
N GLY A 104 7.13 -23.52 -17.58
CA GLY A 104 7.00 -24.96 -17.36
C GLY A 104 6.25 -25.67 -18.50
N ALA A 105 5.27 -25.02 -19.13
CA ALA A 105 4.53 -25.60 -20.24
C ALA A 105 5.38 -25.63 -21.52
N LEU A 106 6.13 -24.55 -21.79
CA LEU A 106 7.02 -24.47 -22.94
C LEU A 106 8.17 -25.49 -22.84
N ALA A 107 8.78 -25.63 -21.66
CA ALA A 107 9.83 -26.61 -21.44
C ALA A 107 9.31 -28.05 -21.59
N ARG A 108 8.11 -28.35 -21.08
CA ARG A 108 7.48 -29.67 -21.29
C ARG A 108 7.17 -29.92 -22.75
N LEU A 109 6.57 -28.94 -23.45
CA LEU A 109 6.26 -29.06 -24.88
C LEU A 109 7.52 -29.37 -25.69
N TRP A 110 8.63 -28.67 -25.41
CA TRP A 110 9.93 -28.94 -26.03
C TRP A 110 10.47 -30.34 -25.72
N LEU A 111 10.39 -30.79 -24.46
CA LEU A 111 10.87 -32.11 -24.05
C LEU A 111 10.06 -33.28 -24.62
N THR A 112 8.76 -33.07 -24.91
CA THR A 112 7.84 -34.15 -25.27
C THR A 112 7.44 -34.19 -26.75
N THR A 113 7.78 -33.17 -27.55
CA THR A 113 7.34 -33.08 -28.97
C THR A 113 8.48 -32.67 -29.90
N HIS A 114 8.39 -33.03 -31.18
CA HIS A 114 9.37 -32.68 -32.21
C HIS A 114 9.09 -31.26 -32.77
N THR A 115 9.09 -30.26 -31.90
CA THR A 115 8.79 -28.85 -32.25
C THR A 115 9.76 -28.22 -33.26
N GLY A 116 10.96 -28.80 -33.44
CA GLY A 116 12.05 -28.22 -34.22
C GLY A 116 12.80 -27.08 -33.50
N LEU A 117 12.54 -26.86 -32.20
CA LEU A 117 13.28 -25.92 -31.35
C LEU A 117 14.54 -26.57 -30.79
N SER A 118 15.70 -25.90 -30.94
CA SER A 118 16.92 -26.25 -30.22
C SER A 118 16.88 -25.75 -28.78
N THR A 119 17.75 -26.27 -27.91
CA THR A 119 17.91 -25.76 -26.53
C THR A 119 18.14 -24.24 -26.50
N GLY A 120 18.92 -23.72 -27.46
CA GLY A 120 19.18 -22.29 -27.59
C GLY A 120 17.96 -21.47 -28.00
N ASP A 121 17.06 -22.04 -28.81
CA ASP A 121 15.81 -21.36 -29.18
C ASP A 121 14.87 -21.27 -27.98
N VAL A 122 14.76 -22.34 -27.19
CA VAL A 122 13.95 -22.35 -25.97
C VAL A 122 14.54 -21.40 -24.93
N ALA A 123 15.87 -21.38 -24.77
CA ALA A 123 16.54 -20.44 -23.88
C ALA A 123 16.26 -18.98 -24.28
N ALA A 124 16.28 -18.67 -25.58
CA ALA A 124 15.94 -17.33 -26.08
C ALA A 124 14.48 -16.95 -25.83
N LEU A 125 13.53 -17.89 -25.98
CA LEU A 125 12.12 -17.67 -25.70
C LEU A 125 11.83 -17.49 -24.21
N LEU A 126 12.58 -18.18 -23.34
CA LEU A 126 12.45 -18.09 -21.88
C LEU A 126 13.20 -16.89 -21.29
N GLY A 127 14.25 -16.40 -21.95
CA GLY A 127 15.12 -15.33 -21.46
C GLY A 127 14.43 -14.06 -20.94
N PRO A 128 13.33 -13.57 -21.57
CA PRO A 128 12.60 -12.42 -21.06
C PRO A 128 11.84 -12.69 -19.75
N ALA A 129 11.54 -13.94 -19.40
CA ALA A 129 10.73 -14.26 -18.22
C ALA A 129 11.44 -13.87 -16.90
N PRO A 130 10.70 -13.40 -15.89
CA PRO A 130 11.28 -13.11 -14.58
C PRO A 130 12.00 -14.33 -13.99
N ARG A 131 13.16 -14.12 -13.34
CA ARG A 131 13.97 -15.19 -12.73
C ARG A 131 13.16 -16.11 -11.81
N ARG A 132 12.21 -15.55 -11.07
CA ARG A 132 11.28 -16.31 -10.22
C ARG A 132 10.43 -17.29 -11.03
N THR A 133 9.87 -16.84 -12.16
CA THR A 133 9.05 -17.66 -13.07
C THR A 133 9.91 -18.75 -13.71
N LEU A 134 11.14 -18.41 -14.10
CA LEU A 134 12.13 -19.38 -14.61
C LEU A 134 12.41 -20.50 -13.61
N TYR A 135 12.79 -20.13 -12.39
CA TYR A 135 13.08 -21.11 -11.33
C TYR A 135 11.85 -21.95 -10.99
N ARG A 136 10.67 -21.33 -10.84
CA ARG A 136 9.44 -22.05 -10.49
C ARG A 136 8.98 -23.01 -11.60
N GLY A 137 9.11 -22.59 -12.86
CA GLY A 137 8.66 -23.38 -14.01
C GLY A 137 9.59 -24.56 -14.32
N LEU A 138 10.90 -24.40 -14.14
CA LEU A 138 11.91 -25.41 -14.46
C LEU A 138 12.24 -26.33 -13.27
N LEU A 139 12.10 -25.88 -12.02
CA LEU A 139 12.40 -26.68 -10.83
C LEU A 139 11.70 -28.06 -10.81
N PRO A 140 10.41 -28.20 -11.16
CA PRO A 140 9.74 -29.50 -11.19
C PRO A 140 10.29 -30.44 -12.27
N LEU A 141 11.03 -29.92 -13.24
CA LEU A 141 11.64 -30.67 -14.34
C LEU A 141 13.09 -31.09 -14.03
N LEU A 142 13.68 -30.65 -12.92
CA LEU A 142 15.05 -31.01 -12.51
C LEU A 142 15.11 -32.40 -11.88
N THR A 143 14.75 -33.43 -12.65
CA THR A 143 14.76 -34.84 -12.27
C THR A 143 16.10 -35.53 -12.57
N ASP A 144 16.29 -36.77 -12.08
CA ASP A 144 17.53 -37.54 -12.29
C ASP A 144 17.60 -38.26 -13.65
N ASP A 145 16.62 -38.03 -14.52
CA ASP A 145 16.55 -38.58 -15.86
C ASP A 145 17.13 -37.64 -16.93
N LEU A 146 17.08 -38.08 -18.20
CA LEU A 146 17.58 -37.30 -19.34
C LEU A 146 16.82 -35.97 -19.51
N ALA A 147 15.51 -35.95 -19.21
CA ALA A 147 14.71 -34.73 -19.26
C ALA A 147 15.20 -33.70 -18.23
N GLY A 148 15.57 -34.16 -17.03
CA GLY A 148 16.14 -33.29 -16.02
C GLY A 148 17.56 -32.81 -16.30
N LEU A 149 18.37 -33.57 -17.05
CA LEU A 149 19.65 -33.07 -17.59
C LEU A 149 19.42 -31.89 -18.55
N LEU A 150 18.51 -32.06 -19.49
CA LEU A 150 18.17 -31.03 -20.48
C LEU A 150 17.55 -29.78 -19.85
N ALA A 151 16.69 -29.95 -18.83
CA ALA A 151 16.11 -28.84 -18.08
C ALA A 151 17.16 -28.08 -17.25
N ALA A 152 18.16 -28.78 -16.70
CA ALA A 152 19.26 -28.17 -15.98
C ALA A 152 20.19 -27.35 -16.90
N GLU A 153 20.51 -27.88 -18.08
CA GLU A 153 21.27 -27.16 -19.11
C GLU A 153 20.50 -25.91 -19.59
N LEU A 154 19.21 -26.06 -19.88
CA LEU A 154 18.34 -24.95 -20.27
C LEU A 154 18.31 -23.85 -19.22
N LEU A 155 18.18 -24.20 -17.93
CA LEU A 155 18.21 -23.21 -16.84
C LEU A 155 19.58 -22.54 -16.74
N ALA A 156 20.68 -23.28 -16.87
CA ALA A 156 22.03 -22.70 -16.84
C ALA A 156 22.22 -21.70 -17.99
N ASP A 157 21.80 -22.06 -19.22
CA ASP A 157 21.95 -21.22 -20.41
C ASP A 157 21.11 -19.94 -20.32
N VAL A 158 19.89 -20.01 -19.79
CA VAL A 158 19.05 -18.83 -19.54
C VAL A 158 19.68 -17.90 -18.49
N LEU A 159 20.33 -18.44 -17.46
CA LEU A 159 20.95 -17.66 -16.40
C LEU A 159 22.31 -17.04 -16.78
N ASP A 160 23.09 -17.71 -17.63
CA ASP A 160 24.40 -17.25 -18.10
C ASP A 160 24.32 -16.14 -19.16
N GLY A 161 23.13 -15.90 -19.73
CA GLY A 161 22.88 -14.79 -20.66
C GLY A 161 23.60 -14.91 -22.02
N THR A 162 24.16 -16.07 -22.37
CA THR A 162 24.85 -16.27 -23.64
C THR A 162 23.90 -16.64 -24.78
N ARG A 163 23.77 -15.68 -25.71
CA ARG A 163 23.60 -15.85 -27.17
C ARG A 163 23.91 -17.27 -27.68
N PRO A 164 23.03 -17.89 -28.50
CA PRO A 164 23.49 -18.81 -29.51
C PRO A 164 24.34 -18.04 -30.53
N ALA A 165 25.45 -18.61 -30.98
CA ALA A 165 26.22 -18.09 -32.10
C ALA A 165 25.31 -17.95 -33.33
N HIS A 166 25.19 -16.74 -33.86
CA HIS A 166 24.54 -16.53 -35.16
C HIS A 166 25.34 -17.26 -36.24
N PRO A 167 24.71 -17.99 -37.18
CA PRO A 167 25.23 -17.97 -38.54
C PRO A 167 25.13 -16.51 -39.01
N THR A 168 26.26 -15.92 -39.38
CA THR A 168 26.33 -14.60 -40.02
C THR A 168 25.23 -14.46 -41.08
N PRO A 169 24.29 -13.52 -40.95
CA PRO A 169 23.44 -13.15 -42.07
C PRO A 169 24.31 -12.38 -43.06
N GLU A 170 24.30 -12.80 -44.31
CA GLU A 170 24.69 -11.91 -45.41
C GLU A 170 23.85 -10.62 -45.31
N PRO A 171 24.42 -9.45 -45.61
CA PRO A 171 23.69 -8.20 -45.53
C PRO A 171 22.54 -8.21 -46.55
N ALA A 172 21.31 -8.20 -46.05
CA ALA A 172 20.14 -7.90 -46.87
C ALA A 172 20.07 -6.39 -47.07
N ASP A 173 20.14 -5.98 -48.34
CA ASP A 173 20.00 -4.60 -48.81
C ASP A 173 18.68 -3.98 -48.31
N LEU A 174 18.79 -2.87 -47.57
CA LEU A 174 17.69 -1.92 -47.40
C LEU A 174 17.79 -0.87 -48.51
N PRO A 175 16.68 -0.48 -49.17
CA PRO A 175 16.74 0.51 -50.23
C PRO A 175 17.08 1.89 -49.68
N ASP A 176 18.10 2.52 -50.25
CA ASP A 176 18.50 3.91 -50.01
C ASP A 176 17.33 4.87 -50.27
N GLN A 177 17.01 5.72 -49.29
CA GLN A 177 16.32 6.98 -49.57
C GLN A 177 17.37 8.08 -49.79
N PRO A 178 17.27 8.89 -50.86
CA PRO A 178 18.30 9.86 -51.20
C PRO A 178 18.33 11.02 -50.19
N ARG A 179 19.51 11.28 -49.63
CA ARG A 179 19.86 12.51 -48.91
C ARG A 179 20.47 13.51 -49.89
N ASP A 180 20.21 14.81 -49.71
CA ASP A 180 20.90 15.83 -50.50
C ASP A 180 22.38 15.97 -50.11
N SER A 181 23.14 16.72 -50.93
CA SER A 181 24.59 16.89 -50.78
C SER A 181 25.02 17.71 -49.57
N THR A 182 24.10 18.11 -48.68
CA THR A 182 24.39 18.79 -47.41
C THR A 182 23.92 18.04 -46.18
N GLY A 183 23.29 16.86 -46.34
CA GLY A 183 23.00 15.94 -45.23
C GLY A 183 21.77 16.29 -44.40
N HIS A 184 20.87 17.14 -44.90
CA HIS A 184 19.57 17.40 -44.27
C HIS A 184 18.45 16.51 -44.85
N TRP A 185 17.45 16.21 -44.02
CA TRP A 185 16.23 15.53 -44.43
C TRP A 185 15.24 16.53 -45.02
N THR A 186 14.76 16.30 -46.25
CA THR A 186 13.63 17.05 -46.83
C THR A 186 12.31 16.46 -46.31
N PRO A 187 11.39 17.28 -45.76
CA PRO A 187 10.03 16.83 -45.44
C PRO A 187 9.27 16.46 -46.72
N VAL A 188 8.41 15.46 -46.64
CA VAL A 188 7.43 15.12 -47.68
C VAL A 188 6.24 16.06 -47.52
N ASP A 189 5.90 16.79 -48.59
CA ASP A 189 4.71 17.64 -48.67
C ASP A 189 3.43 16.79 -48.57
N GLU A 190 2.54 17.11 -47.62
CA GLU A 190 1.12 16.75 -47.69
C GLU A 190 0.38 17.87 -48.43
N ASP A 191 -0.25 17.52 -49.55
CA ASP A 191 -1.02 18.39 -50.44
C ASP A 191 -2.31 18.91 -49.75
N PRO A 192 -2.77 20.16 -50.01
CA PRO A 192 -3.83 20.83 -49.26
C PRO A 192 -5.20 20.76 -49.97
N GLY A 193 -6.26 20.56 -49.18
CA GLY A 193 -7.67 20.70 -49.55
C GLY A 193 -8.53 19.93 -48.53
N ASP A 194 -9.55 20.45 -47.89
CA ASP A 194 -10.48 21.53 -48.23
C ASP A 194 -11.14 22.04 -46.93
N HIS A 195 -11.72 23.23 -47.01
CA HIS A 195 -12.23 24.17 -46.00
C HIS A 195 -13.26 23.61 -44.98
N ASP A 196 -13.67 24.21 -43.86
CA ASP A 196 -13.70 25.61 -43.41
C ASP A 196 -14.15 25.63 -41.93
N HIS A 197 -13.64 26.57 -41.12
CA HIS A 197 -14.35 27.36 -40.09
C HIS A 197 -13.35 27.97 -39.08
N ALA A 198 -13.05 29.24 -39.35
CA ALA A 198 -12.27 30.16 -38.53
C ALA A 198 -12.98 30.53 -37.20
N PRO A 199 -12.22 31.02 -36.18
CA PRO A 199 -12.72 31.28 -34.85
C PRO A 199 -13.41 32.65 -34.76
N GLN A 200 -14.63 32.70 -34.22
CA GLN A 200 -15.26 33.96 -33.83
C GLN A 200 -14.78 34.38 -32.43
N GLN A 201 -14.19 35.57 -32.38
CA GLN A 201 -14.05 36.37 -31.17
C GLN A 201 -15.44 36.70 -30.61
N GLY A 202 -15.67 36.40 -29.34
CA GLY A 202 -16.91 36.68 -28.62
C GLY A 202 -16.64 36.97 -27.15
N SER A 203 -16.61 38.26 -26.84
CA SER A 203 -16.82 38.95 -25.57
C SER A 203 -17.22 38.12 -24.33
N GLY A 204 -16.49 38.36 -23.22
CA GLY A 204 -16.96 38.47 -21.85
C GLY A 204 -18.25 37.74 -21.47
N GLY A 205 -18.11 36.50 -21.01
CA GLY A 205 -19.14 35.75 -20.30
C GLY A 205 -18.47 34.83 -19.29
N ARG A 206 -18.69 35.09 -18.01
CA ARG A 206 -18.30 34.23 -16.88
C ARG A 206 -18.81 32.81 -17.16
N PRO A 207 -17.97 31.75 -17.16
CA PRO A 207 -18.47 30.39 -17.37
C PRO A 207 -19.36 29.97 -16.19
N PRO A 208 -20.39 29.14 -16.42
CA PRO A 208 -21.29 28.70 -15.37
C PRO A 208 -20.55 27.76 -14.41
N ALA A 209 -20.70 28.02 -13.10
CA ALA A 209 -20.29 27.10 -12.06
C ALA A 209 -21.21 25.87 -12.10
N ASN A 210 -20.73 24.74 -12.58
CA ASN A 210 -21.44 23.46 -12.50
C ASN A 210 -20.43 22.34 -12.18
N GLY A 211 -20.60 21.72 -11.00
CA GLY A 211 -20.05 20.39 -10.68
C GLY A 211 -19.06 20.30 -9.51
N GLY A 212 -18.46 21.40 -9.04
CA GLY A 212 -17.43 21.34 -7.99
C GLY A 212 -17.99 21.24 -6.57
N TYR A 213 -17.17 20.73 -5.63
CA TYR A 213 -17.43 20.51 -4.19
C TYR A 213 -17.98 21.72 -3.38
N GLY A 214 -18.41 22.80 -4.03
CA GLY A 214 -18.75 24.12 -3.49
C GLY A 214 -19.96 24.20 -2.54
N GLN A 215 -20.59 23.09 -2.16
CA GLN A 215 -21.62 23.05 -1.11
C GLN A 215 -21.44 21.90 -0.09
N ALA A 216 -20.31 21.17 -0.12
CA ALA A 216 -20.13 19.96 0.69
C ALA A 216 -20.03 20.20 2.21
N PHE A 217 -19.83 21.45 2.63
CA PHE A 217 -19.68 21.79 4.04
C PHE A 217 -20.78 22.78 4.46
N PRO A 218 -21.55 22.48 5.53
CA PRO A 218 -22.41 23.50 6.13
C PRO A 218 -21.58 24.74 6.52
N PRO A 219 -22.20 25.91 6.72
CA PRO A 219 -21.51 27.03 7.37
C PRO A 219 -20.78 26.50 8.60
N ALA A 220 -19.61 27.04 8.91
CA ALA A 220 -18.98 26.82 10.21
C ALA A 220 -19.83 27.52 11.30
N ASP A 221 -21.10 27.16 11.43
CA ASP A 221 -21.74 27.10 12.73
C ASP A 221 -20.74 26.34 13.57
N ARG A 222 -20.31 26.94 14.68
CA ARG A 222 -19.42 26.29 15.62
C ARG A 222 -19.97 24.88 15.80
N VAL A 223 -19.30 23.90 15.19
CA VAL A 223 -19.20 22.59 15.81
C VAL A 223 -18.56 22.98 17.11
N ASP A 224 -19.38 23.21 18.14
CA ASP A 224 -18.87 23.50 19.46
C ASP A 224 -17.84 22.40 19.65
N PRO A 225 -16.53 22.74 19.75
CA PRO A 225 -15.52 21.74 19.95
C PRO A 225 -15.98 21.04 21.21
N CYS A 226 -16.50 19.81 21.05
CA CYS A 226 -17.40 19.15 21.99
C CYS A 226 -17.02 19.61 23.38
N ALA A 227 -17.81 20.54 23.97
CA ALA A 227 -17.34 21.42 25.04
C ALA A 227 -16.49 20.56 25.98
N PRO A 228 -15.18 20.85 26.13
CA PRO A 228 -14.22 19.92 26.73
C PRO A 228 -14.90 19.44 28.00
N SER A 229 -15.29 18.16 28.03
CA SER A 229 -16.16 17.65 29.08
C SER A 229 -15.51 18.09 30.38
N GLY A 230 -16.17 19.03 31.06
CA GLY A 230 -15.51 20.05 31.88
C GLY A 230 -14.34 19.45 32.62
N GLY A 231 -13.13 19.99 32.41
CA GLY A 231 -11.89 19.48 32.99
C GLY A 231 -12.12 19.08 34.44
N ARG A 232 -12.40 17.80 34.67
CA ARG A 232 -12.33 17.20 35.98
C ARG A 232 -10.87 17.34 36.30
N GLY A 233 -10.56 18.25 37.23
CA GLY A 233 -9.22 18.78 37.46
C GLY A 233 -8.20 17.68 37.27
N ALA A 234 -7.23 17.91 36.36
CA ALA A 234 -6.24 16.92 35.99
C ALA A 234 -5.62 16.38 37.28
N GLY A 235 -6.10 15.22 37.72
CA GLY A 235 -5.52 14.53 38.83
C GLY A 235 -4.07 14.27 38.47
N ALA A 236 -3.18 14.29 39.46
CA ALA A 236 -1.79 13.94 39.20
C ALA A 236 -1.75 12.64 38.36
N GLU A 237 -0.97 12.63 37.28
CA GLU A 237 -0.76 11.45 36.44
C GLU A 237 0.62 10.87 36.75
N ARG A 238 0.73 9.54 36.78
CA ARG A 238 2.00 8.84 36.79
C ARG A 238 2.40 8.50 35.36
N VAL A 239 3.70 8.57 35.12
CA VAL A 239 4.34 8.02 33.92
C VAL A 239 4.64 6.55 34.19
N ALA A 240 4.25 5.68 33.26
CA ALA A 240 4.60 4.27 33.30
C ALA A 240 4.93 3.77 31.90
N TRP A 241 5.43 2.54 31.78
CA TRP A 241 5.73 1.90 30.51
C TRP A 241 5.01 0.56 30.40
N PRO A 242 4.57 0.16 29.19
CA PRO A 242 4.07 -1.18 28.94
C PRO A 242 5.06 -2.25 29.42
N VAL A 243 4.56 -3.26 30.11
CA VAL A 243 5.29 -4.50 30.43
C VAL A 243 4.61 -5.64 29.71
N VAL A 244 5.33 -6.25 28.78
CA VAL A 244 5.00 -7.53 28.13
C VAL A 244 6.27 -8.37 28.15
N ALA A 245 6.39 -9.29 29.10
CA ALA A 245 7.57 -10.12 29.27
C ALA A 245 7.23 -11.59 29.11
N ALA A 246 7.99 -12.29 28.26
CA ALA A 246 7.90 -13.71 28.00
C ALA A 246 9.31 -14.25 27.69
N PRO A 247 9.55 -15.57 27.76
CA PRO A 247 10.81 -16.14 27.30
C PRO A 247 11.09 -15.74 25.84
N GLU A 248 12.36 -15.50 25.50
CA GLU A 248 12.75 -15.18 24.11
C GLU A 248 12.45 -16.35 23.16
N VAL A 249 12.68 -17.58 23.65
CA VAL A 249 12.45 -18.83 22.93
C VAL A 249 11.55 -19.73 23.77
N VAL A 250 10.51 -20.27 23.13
CA VAL A 250 9.54 -21.19 23.73
C VAL A 250 9.42 -22.41 22.81
N PRO A 251 9.62 -23.64 23.31
CA PRO A 251 9.38 -24.83 22.50
C PRO A 251 7.91 -24.99 22.10
N THR A 252 7.64 -25.68 21.01
CA THR A 252 6.27 -25.91 20.56
C THR A 252 5.48 -26.75 21.57
N ASP A 253 4.18 -26.48 21.69
CA ASP A 253 3.25 -27.14 22.61
C ASP A 253 3.64 -27.06 24.10
N THR A 254 4.49 -26.10 24.48
CA THR A 254 4.88 -25.86 25.87
C THR A 254 4.17 -24.66 26.48
N GLU A 255 3.99 -24.72 27.81
CA GLU A 255 3.46 -23.62 28.59
C GLU A 255 4.58 -22.74 29.15
N PHE A 256 4.35 -21.43 29.14
CA PHE A 256 5.26 -20.43 29.67
C PHE A 256 4.49 -19.34 30.43
N ASP A 257 5.20 -18.56 31.23
CA ASP A 257 4.67 -17.39 31.91
C ASP A 257 4.80 -16.15 31.02
N LEU A 258 3.67 -15.51 30.74
CA LEU A 258 3.57 -14.19 30.14
C LEU A 258 3.26 -13.19 31.25
N VAL A 259 4.18 -12.27 31.53
CA VAL A 259 3.95 -11.19 32.49
C VAL A 259 3.45 -9.95 31.74
N VAL A 260 2.24 -9.50 32.08
CA VAL A 260 1.67 -8.24 31.57
C VAL A 260 1.46 -7.24 32.71
N GLY A 261 1.69 -5.96 32.44
CA GLY A 261 1.47 -4.91 33.40
C GLY A 261 2.04 -3.57 32.99
N ILE A 262 2.29 -2.71 33.97
CA ILE A 262 3.00 -1.45 33.76
C ILE A 262 4.26 -1.40 34.63
N GLY A 263 5.28 -0.67 34.16
CA GLY A 263 6.59 -0.54 34.81
C GLY A 263 6.98 0.91 35.02
N ALA A 264 7.97 1.13 35.90
CA ALA A 264 8.55 2.45 36.16
C ALA A 264 9.61 2.87 35.12
N GLU A 265 10.05 1.93 34.27
CA GLU A 265 11.10 2.11 33.27
C GLU A 265 10.72 1.37 31.98
N PRO A 266 11.20 1.85 30.81
CA PRO A 266 11.02 1.14 29.54
C PRO A 266 11.76 -0.20 29.52
N SER A 267 11.30 -1.12 28.67
CA SER A 267 11.99 -2.38 28.36
C SER A 267 12.41 -2.40 26.89
N ALA A 268 13.67 -2.72 26.62
CA ALA A 268 14.21 -2.85 25.25
C ALA A 268 13.62 -4.04 24.46
N GLU A 269 12.92 -4.95 25.16
CA GLU A 269 12.26 -6.12 24.58
C GLU A 269 10.79 -5.83 24.22
N VAL A 270 10.26 -4.67 24.63
CA VAL A 270 8.88 -4.26 24.37
C VAL A 270 8.89 -3.15 23.34
N THR A 271 8.28 -3.44 22.20
CA THR A 271 8.01 -2.49 21.12
C THR A 271 6.61 -1.91 21.26
N GLY A 272 6.26 -0.93 20.42
CA GLY A 272 4.97 -0.28 20.47
C GLY A 272 5.08 1.08 21.12
N THR A 273 4.28 1.37 22.14
CA THR A 273 4.20 2.70 22.69
C THR A 273 5.29 3.03 23.67
N GLY A 274 5.68 4.31 23.70
CA GLY A 274 6.53 4.91 24.73
C GLY A 274 5.86 4.93 26.09
N SER A 275 6.10 5.99 26.84
CA SER A 275 5.46 6.13 28.14
C SER A 275 3.95 6.25 28.00
N LEU A 276 3.21 5.68 28.94
CA LEU A 276 1.77 5.83 29.08
C LEU A 276 1.44 6.62 30.35
N ARG A 277 0.41 7.47 30.25
CA ARG A 277 -0.07 8.32 31.36
C ARG A 277 -1.25 7.65 32.04
N VAL A 278 -1.12 7.40 33.34
CA VAL A 278 -2.14 6.74 34.17
C VAL A 278 -2.44 7.62 35.38
N PRO A 279 -3.68 7.71 35.87
CA PRO A 279 -3.98 8.42 37.11
C PRO A 279 -3.06 8.00 38.28
N ALA A 280 -2.56 8.96 39.06
CA ALA A 280 -1.70 8.71 40.22
C ALA A 280 -2.47 8.16 41.43
N GLY A 281 -3.78 8.41 41.51
CA GLY A 281 -4.66 7.76 42.47
C GLY A 281 -4.92 6.29 42.15
N ASP A 282 -5.69 5.64 43.01
CA ASP A 282 -6.11 4.26 42.80
C ASP A 282 -6.97 4.14 41.53
N VAL A 283 -6.58 3.25 40.63
CA VAL A 283 -7.20 3.11 39.31
C VAL A 283 -7.12 1.67 38.81
N LEU A 284 -8.19 1.23 38.15
CA LEU A 284 -8.22 -0.03 37.44
C LEU A 284 -7.72 0.18 36.00
N ILE A 285 -6.74 -0.64 35.63
CA ILE A 285 -6.18 -0.71 34.29
C ILE A 285 -6.66 -2.02 33.69
N GLU A 286 -7.47 -1.93 32.64
CA GLU A 286 -7.85 -3.08 31.85
C GLU A 286 -6.79 -3.33 30.77
N VAL A 287 -6.33 -4.57 30.64
CA VAL A 287 -5.33 -4.97 29.66
C VAL A 287 -5.93 -6.00 28.72
N THR A 288 -6.09 -5.64 27.45
CA THR A 288 -6.44 -6.58 26.39
C THR A 288 -5.16 -7.15 25.81
N VAL A 289 -4.90 -8.43 26.04
CA VAL A 289 -3.74 -9.13 25.48
C VAL A 289 -4.06 -9.54 24.04
N MET A 290 -3.22 -9.16 23.09
CA MET A 290 -3.37 -9.43 21.67
C MET A 290 -2.41 -10.55 21.27
N PHE A 291 -2.94 -11.67 20.78
CA PHE A 291 -2.15 -12.78 20.27
C PHE A 291 -2.97 -13.56 19.25
N ASP A 292 -2.33 -14.27 18.33
CA ASP A 292 -3.05 -15.12 17.39
C ASP A 292 -3.58 -16.36 18.14
N PRO A 293 -4.92 -16.58 18.22
CA PRO A 293 -5.49 -17.68 19.00
C PRO A 293 -5.20 -19.07 18.41
N VAL A 294 -4.70 -19.17 17.17
CA VAL A 294 -4.17 -20.45 16.65
C VAL A 294 -2.70 -20.65 16.96
N ALA A 295 -2.01 -19.62 17.45
CA ALA A 295 -0.59 -19.65 17.77
C ALA A 295 -0.31 -19.70 19.29
N PHE A 296 -1.23 -19.18 20.10
CA PHE A 296 -1.16 -19.20 21.56
C PHE A 296 -2.52 -19.50 22.19
N ALA A 297 -2.50 -20.25 23.29
CA ALA A 297 -3.71 -20.54 24.08
C ALA A 297 -3.56 -20.04 25.53
N PRO A 298 -4.54 -19.27 26.05
CA PRO A 298 -4.57 -18.87 27.46
C PRO A 298 -4.87 -20.07 28.36
N VAL A 299 -4.18 -20.20 29.49
CA VAL A 299 -4.36 -21.30 30.45
C VAL A 299 -4.90 -20.76 31.78
N GLY A 300 -6.22 -20.90 31.98
CA GLY A 300 -6.85 -20.57 33.26
C GLY A 300 -7.10 -19.07 33.52
N TRP A 301 -7.13 -18.24 32.48
CA TRP A 301 -7.42 -16.81 32.59
C TRP A 301 -8.31 -16.33 31.43
N ALA A 302 -8.97 -15.18 31.64
CA ALA A 302 -9.85 -14.54 30.66
C ALA A 302 -9.22 -13.26 30.14
N ASN A 303 -9.54 -12.92 28.89
CA ASN A 303 -9.09 -11.70 28.24
C ASN A 303 -10.31 -10.78 28.03
N PRO A 304 -10.29 -9.51 28.44
CA PRO A 304 -9.18 -8.77 29.05
C PRO A 304 -8.93 -9.11 30.53
N VAL A 305 -7.73 -8.80 31.03
CA VAL A 305 -7.38 -8.86 32.45
C VAL A 305 -7.46 -7.48 33.10
N THR A 306 -7.65 -7.42 34.42
CA THR A 306 -7.69 -6.15 35.17
C THR A 306 -6.58 -6.07 36.20
N LEU A 307 -5.90 -4.93 36.25
CA LEU A 307 -4.84 -4.61 37.20
C LEU A 307 -5.28 -3.43 38.07
N ALA A 308 -5.02 -3.51 39.37
CA ALA A 308 -5.26 -2.40 40.29
C ALA A 308 -3.94 -1.67 40.55
N ALA A 309 -3.78 -0.47 40.00
CA ALA A 309 -2.70 0.42 40.38
C ALA A 309 -3.14 1.20 41.62
N THR A 310 -2.38 1.07 42.71
CA THR A 310 -2.70 1.71 43.99
C THR A 310 -1.52 2.52 44.51
N GLY A 311 -1.71 3.27 45.59
CA GLY A 311 -0.60 3.94 46.28
C GLY A 311 0.50 2.99 46.76
N THR A 312 0.16 1.74 47.10
CA THR A 312 1.12 0.72 47.58
C THR A 312 1.67 -0.18 46.46
N ASN A 313 0.95 -0.30 45.35
CA ASN A 313 1.42 -1.00 44.15
C ASN A 313 1.23 -0.10 42.92
N PRO A 314 2.14 0.86 42.71
CA PRO A 314 1.97 1.86 41.67
C PRO A 314 2.20 1.33 40.25
N PHE A 315 2.83 0.16 40.11
CA PHE A 315 3.19 -0.45 38.83
C PHE A 315 2.79 -1.93 38.82
N PRO A 316 1.47 -2.23 38.83
CA PRO A 316 0.98 -3.59 38.95
C PRO A 316 1.35 -4.45 37.74
N ARG A 317 1.61 -5.73 38.02
CA ARG A 317 1.92 -6.77 37.03
C ARG A 317 1.18 -8.06 37.40
N ILE A 318 0.84 -8.85 36.40
CA ILE A 318 0.24 -10.18 36.56
C ILE A 318 0.98 -11.19 35.69
N SER A 319 1.19 -12.40 36.20
CA SER A 319 1.72 -13.53 35.44
C SER A 319 0.55 -14.36 34.90
N LEU A 320 0.53 -14.56 33.58
CA LEU A 320 -0.50 -15.29 32.85
C LEU A 320 0.14 -16.53 32.24
N ARG A 321 -0.44 -17.71 32.49
CA ARG A 321 0.03 -18.95 31.87
C ARG A 321 -0.48 -19.02 30.42
N VAL A 322 0.43 -19.23 29.48
CA VAL A 322 0.12 -19.30 28.05
C VAL A 322 0.79 -20.54 27.46
N ARG A 323 0.12 -21.23 26.54
CA ARG A 323 0.70 -22.33 25.76
C ARG A 323 1.05 -21.86 24.35
N ALA A 324 2.28 -22.10 23.90
CA ALA A 324 2.67 -21.90 22.51
C ALA A 324 2.21 -23.10 21.68
N LEU A 325 1.44 -22.89 20.62
CA LEU A 325 0.87 -23.97 19.81
C LEU A 325 1.73 -24.31 18.60
N ALA A 326 1.86 -25.59 18.26
CA ALA A 326 2.43 -26.01 16.98
C ALA A 326 1.49 -25.67 15.81
N GLY A 327 2.05 -25.39 14.63
CA GLY A 327 1.26 -25.15 13.42
C GLY A 327 2.15 -24.99 12.19
N VAL A 328 1.79 -25.67 11.09
CA VAL A 328 2.59 -25.70 9.85
C VAL A 328 2.59 -24.36 9.10
N ASP A 329 1.54 -23.56 9.30
CA ASP A 329 1.38 -22.25 8.67
C ASP A 329 1.77 -21.10 9.62
N LEU A 330 2.38 -21.40 10.77
CA LEU A 330 2.77 -20.39 11.76
C LEU A 330 4.26 -20.03 11.63
N GLY A 331 4.54 -18.74 11.70
CA GLY A 331 5.92 -18.24 11.78
C GLY A 331 6.61 -18.67 13.06
N VAL A 332 7.94 -18.77 13.00
CA VAL A 332 8.80 -18.96 14.17
C VAL A 332 8.69 -17.74 15.09
N ARG A 333 8.78 -16.54 14.53
CA ARG A 333 8.62 -15.27 15.26
C ARG A 333 7.13 -14.95 15.35
N ARG A 334 6.62 -14.81 16.57
CA ARG A 334 5.20 -14.56 16.85
C ARG A 334 5.08 -13.38 17.81
N GLU A 335 4.16 -12.48 17.53
CA GLU A 335 3.96 -11.30 18.39
C GLU A 335 2.89 -11.56 19.46
N ILE A 336 3.12 -10.99 20.63
CA ILE A 336 2.15 -10.87 21.72
C ILE A 336 2.07 -9.38 22.09
N GLY A 337 0.92 -8.78 21.83
CA GLY A 337 0.58 -7.41 22.18
C GLY A 337 -0.18 -7.28 23.51
N ALA A 338 -0.24 -6.08 24.04
CA ALA A 338 -1.05 -5.70 25.19
C ALA A 338 -1.52 -4.24 25.03
N ALA A 339 -2.82 -4.03 24.96
CA ALA A 339 -3.45 -2.71 24.92
C ALA A 339 -3.98 -2.34 26.33
N TYR A 340 -3.59 -1.17 26.84
CA TYR A 340 -3.86 -0.73 28.21
C TYR A 340 -4.95 0.34 28.21
N PHE A 341 -6.04 0.10 28.93
CA PHE A 341 -7.20 0.98 28.99
C PHE A 341 -7.49 1.45 30.42
N VAL A 342 -7.87 2.71 30.56
CA VAL A 342 -8.37 3.30 31.81
C VAL A 342 -9.70 3.95 31.53
N GLY A 343 -10.77 3.46 32.14
CA GLY A 343 -12.14 3.95 31.89
C GLY A 343 -12.56 3.82 30.41
N GLY A 344 -12.10 2.77 29.72
CA GLY A 344 -12.37 2.53 28.30
C GLY A 344 -11.50 3.34 27.32
N ALA A 345 -10.76 4.34 27.79
CA ALA A 345 -9.81 5.09 26.97
C ALA A 345 -8.46 4.34 26.89
N LEU A 346 -7.94 4.15 25.66
CA LEU A 346 -6.61 3.60 25.45
C LEU A 346 -5.58 4.56 26.07
N ARG A 347 -4.57 4.02 26.75
CA ARG A 347 -3.47 4.77 27.37
C ARG A 347 -2.11 4.42 26.78
N GLY A 348 -1.97 3.20 26.27
CA GLY A 348 -0.75 2.73 25.65
C GLY A 348 -0.94 1.33 25.07
N TYR A 349 0.06 0.88 24.35
CA TYR A 349 0.10 -0.43 23.72
C TYR A 349 1.54 -0.95 23.72
N GLY A 350 1.79 -2.20 24.08
CA GLY A 350 3.13 -2.80 24.01
C GLY A 350 3.08 -4.14 23.30
N SER A 351 4.10 -4.47 22.53
CA SER A 351 4.24 -5.76 21.84
C SER A 351 5.61 -6.36 22.08
N ARG A 352 5.64 -7.69 22.24
CA ARG A 352 6.85 -8.49 22.37
C ARG A 352 6.83 -9.59 21.31
N THR A 353 7.95 -9.77 20.61
CA THR A 353 8.17 -10.94 19.77
C THR A 353 8.69 -12.12 20.61
N VAL A 354 8.11 -13.29 20.40
CA VAL A 354 8.52 -14.58 20.98
C VAL A 354 8.88 -15.53 19.84
N GLN A 355 9.97 -16.27 19.97
CA GLN A 355 10.33 -17.34 19.03
C GLN A 355 9.77 -18.66 19.51
N VAL A 356 8.91 -19.28 18.70
CA VAL A 356 8.36 -20.60 18.97
C VAL A 356 9.06 -21.63 18.09
N THR A 357 9.97 -22.40 18.69
CA THR A 357 10.80 -23.40 18.00
C THR A 357 11.35 -24.41 18.99
N ASP A 358 11.49 -25.67 18.56
CA ASP A 358 12.14 -26.73 19.34
C ASP A 358 13.68 -26.73 19.17
N GLY A 359 14.20 -25.94 18.22
CA GLY A 359 15.62 -25.76 17.96
C GLY A 359 16.23 -24.57 18.72
N PRO A 360 17.54 -24.29 18.54
CA PRO A 360 18.13 -23.08 19.07
C PRO A 360 17.44 -21.86 18.43
N GLY A 361 16.92 -20.96 19.26
CA GLY A 361 16.39 -19.68 18.78
C GLY A 361 17.50 -18.80 18.22
N GLU A 362 17.14 -17.91 17.30
CA GLU A 362 18.03 -16.85 16.86
C GLU A 362 18.07 -15.75 17.92
N ARG A 363 19.11 -14.93 17.95
CA ARG A 363 19.10 -13.75 18.81
C ARG A 363 18.17 -12.71 18.18
N LEU A 364 17.18 -12.22 18.91
CA LEU A 364 16.39 -11.09 18.46
C LEU A 364 17.18 -9.80 18.66
N ASP A 365 17.20 -8.95 17.64
CA ASP A 365 17.71 -7.59 17.78
C ASP A 365 16.84 -6.86 18.79
N LEU A 366 17.45 -6.42 19.90
CA LEU A 366 16.79 -5.51 20.83
C LEU A 366 16.50 -4.20 20.11
N VAL A 367 15.35 -3.60 20.43
CA VAL A 367 14.98 -2.33 19.80
C VAL A 367 15.73 -1.20 20.50
N ASP A 368 16.80 -0.73 19.86
CA ASP A 368 17.42 0.56 20.20
C ASP A 368 16.57 1.67 19.54
N GLY A 369 15.68 2.29 20.33
CA GLY A 369 14.89 3.42 19.85
C GLY A 369 13.79 3.89 20.81
N ASP A 370 13.44 5.17 20.71
CA ASP A 370 12.28 5.76 21.39
C ASP A 370 10.96 5.11 20.93
N SER A 371 10.32 4.33 21.80
CA SER A 371 8.99 3.77 21.54
C SER A 371 7.96 4.87 21.26
N LEU A 372 6.96 4.58 20.41
CA LEU A 372 5.96 5.54 19.93
C LEU A 372 5.10 6.11 21.07
N ASP A 373 5.30 7.33 21.54
CA ASP A 373 4.40 7.90 22.55
C ASP A 373 3.03 8.21 21.91
N LEU A 374 2.03 7.34 22.13
CA LEU A 374 0.65 7.58 21.70
C LEU A 374 -0.10 8.57 22.60
N GLY A 375 0.46 8.96 23.75
CA GLY A 375 -0.17 9.87 24.70
C GLY A 375 -0.81 11.09 24.01
N PRO A 376 -0.10 11.79 23.12
CA PRO A 376 -0.65 12.89 22.33
C PRO A 376 -1.87 12.58 21.47
N LEU A 377 -1.97 11.38 20.87
CA LEU A 377 -3.14 10.95 20.11
C LEU A 377 -4.31 10.55 21.02
N LEU A 378 -4.08 10.36 22.31
CA LEU A 378 -5.08 9.77 23.22
C LEU A 378 -5.54 10.75 24.31
N ALA A 379 -4.73 11.77 24.64
CA ALA A 379 -4.94 12.63 25.80
C ALA A 379 -5.69 13.94 25.51
N ALA A 380 -5.51 14.54 24.33
CA ALA A 380 -6.00 15.90 24.08
C ALA A 380 -7.47 15.98 23.69
N ASP A 381 -8.00 14.91 23.12
CA ASP A 381 -9.39 14.75 22.71
C ASP A 381 -9.64 13.28 22.35
N ALA A 382 -9.79 12.42 23.37
CA ALA A 382 -9.87 10.96 23.17
C ALA A 382 -10.90 10.58 22.09
N PRO A 383 -10.53 9.70 21.13
CA PRO A 383 -11.45 9.18 20.14
C PRO A 383 -12.66 8.50 20.81
N ASP A 384 -13.81 8.55 20.15
CA ASP A 384 -15.03 7.87 20.62
C ASP A 384 -14.92 6.34 20.51
N LEU A 385 -14.08 5.86 19.61
CA LEU A 385 -13.71 4.45 19.49
C LEU A 385 -12.26 4.34 19.01
N VAL A 386 -11.49 3.47 19.64
CA VAL A 386 -10.18 3.03 19.15
C VAL A 386 -10.30 1.61 18.66
N VAL A 387 -9.87 1.36 17.43
CA VAL A 387 -9.77 0.04 16.83
C VAL A 387 -8.29 -0.28 16.67
N VAL A 388 -7.85 -1.40 17.23
CA VAL A 388 -6.47 -1.90 17.10
C VAL A 388 -6.45 -3.07 16.13
N VAL A 389 -5.58 -3.01 15.13
CA VAL A 389 -5.38 -4.06 14.12
C VAL A 389 -3.91 -4.48 14.10
N GLU A 390 -3.67 -5.75 14.35
CA GLU A 390 -2.34 -6.37 14.33
C GLU A 390 -2.26 -7.44 13.25
N ARG A 391 -1.04 -7.85 12.92
CA ARG A 391 -0.79 -9.00 12.04
C ARG A 391 -0.91 -10.29 12.84
N GLY A 392 -1.53 -11.30 12.24
CA GLY A 392 -1.54 -12.65 12.80
C GLY A 392 -0.16 -13.32 12.69
N ALA A 393 -0.07 -14.52 13.26
CA ALA A 393 1.20 -15.26 13.31
C ALA A 393 1.43 -16.13 12.07
N ASP A 394 0.60 -16.03 11.04
CA ASP A 394 0.69 -16.89 9.86
C ASP A 394 1.85 -16.49 8.94
N VAL A 395 2.53 -17.49 8.38
CA VAL A 395 3.71 -17.29 7.51
C VAL A 395 3.39 -16.56 6.21
N CYS A 396 2.12 -16.56 5.79
CA CYS A 396 1.67 -15.91 4.57
C CYS A 396 1.29 -14.43 4.81
N GLY A 397 1.21 -13.98 6.06
CA GLY A 397 0.82 -12.62 6.42
C GLY A 397 -0.64 -12.28 6.10
N GLN A 398 -1.51 -13.26 5.94
CA GLN A 398 -2.90 -13.11 5.46
C GLN A 398 -3.93 -13.03 6.60
N THR A 399 -3.50 -12.97 7.84
CA THR A 399 -4.38 -12.86 9.00
C THR A 399 -4.20 -11.53 9.70
N LEU A 400 -5.30 -10.94 10.14
CA LEU A 400 -5.33 -9.79 11.02
C LEU A 400 -6.02 -10.13 12.34
N LEU A 401 -5.55 -9.51 13.43
CA LEU A 401 -6.13 -9.58 14.76
C LEU A 401 -6.73 -8.22 15.11
N TRP A 402 -7.95 -8.22 15.62
CA TRP A 402 -8.68 -6.99 15.87
C TRP A 402 -9.13 -6.87 17.33
N SER A 403 -9.18 -5.64 17.82
CA SER A 403 -9.94 -5.26 19.00
C SER A 403 -10.55 -3.87 18.82
N ALA A 404 -11.61 -3.57 19.56
CA ALA A 404 -12.21 -2.24 19.58
C ALA A 404 -12.67 -1.87 20.98
N ARG A 405 -12.37 -0.65 21.42
CA ARG A 405 -12.76 -0.13 22.74
C ARG A 405 -13.21 1.32 22.66
N SER A 406 -14.28 1.62 23.39
CA SER A 406 -14.86 2.96 23.50
C SER A 406 -14.74 3.48 24.94
N PRO A 407 -14.39 4.75 25.16
CA PRO A 407 -14.53 5.41 26.45
C PRO A 407 -15.97 5.88 26.75
N LEU A 408 -16.90 5.75 25.81
CA LEU A 408 -18.29 6.19 26.01
C LEU A 408 -19.04 5.20 26.90
N ALA A 409 -19.71 5.73 27.92
CA ALA A 409 -20.55 4.94 28.81
C ALA A 409 -21.68 4.26 28.04
N GLY A 410 -21.87 2.96 28.27
CA GLY A 410 -22.95 2.17 27.65
C GLY A 410 -22.66 1.67 26.24
N VAL A 411 -21.54 2.05 25.62
CA VAL A 411 -21.10 1.48 24.33
C VAL A 411 -20.35 0.18 24.60
N VAL A 412 -20.89 -0.93 24.09
CA VAL A 412 -20.23 -2.24 24.17
C VAL A 412 -19.10 -2.29 23.14
N GLY A 413 -17.87 -2.51 23.62
CA GLY A 413 -16.71 -2.72 22.76
C GLY A 413 -16.58 -4.17 22.28
N ALA A 414 -15.47 -4.45 21.60
CA ALA A 414 -15.08 -5.78 21.13
C ALA A 414 -13.66 -6.07 21.65
N PRO A 415 -13.49 -6.48 22.93
CA PRO A 415 -12.18 -6.85 23.43
C PRO A 415 -11.67 -8.04 22.62
N GLY A 416 -10.50 -7.87 22.00
CA GLY A 416 -9.90 -8.86 21.11
C GLY A 416 -9.20 -10.00 21.88
N PRO A 417 -8.43 -10.85 21.17
CA PRO A 417 -8.17 -10.78 19.73
C PRO A 417 -9.29 -11.44 18.90
N HIS A 418 -9.81 -10.73 17.90
CA HIS A 418 -10.67 -11.30 16.86
C HIS A 418 -9.84 -11.58 15.60
N ARG A 419 -9.68 -12.86 15.26
CA ARG A 419 -8.86 -13.32 14.14
C ARG A 419 -9.66 -13.37 12.85
N VAL A 420 -9.18 -12.71 11.78
CA VAL A 420 -9.79 -12.76 10.45
C VAL A 420 -8.75 -13.04 9.38
N GLY A 421 -9.05 -13.97 8.48
CA GLY A 421 -8.29 -14.18 7.25
C GLY A 421 -8.74 -13.22 6.15
N ILE A 422 -7.82 -12.43 5.63
CA ILE A 422 -8.10 -11.48 4.53
C ILE A 422 -8.02 -12.14 3.15
N GLY A 423 -7.48 -13.37 3.05
CA GLY A 423 -7.47 -14.21 1.85
C GLY A 423 -6.29 -13.98 0.90
N ASP A 424 -5.72 -12.78 0.95
CA ASP A 424 -4.44 -12.41 0.37
C ASP A 424 -3.59 -11.74 1.45
N ASP A 425 -2.34 -11.36 1.20
CA ASP A 425 -1.68 -10.42 2.11
C ASP A 425 -2.34 -9.02 1.99
N PRO A 426 -2.22 -8.15 3.01
CA PRO A 426 -2.94 -6.88 3.01
C PRO A 426 -2.57 -5.95 1.85
N ALA A 427 -1.31 -5.98 1.41
CA ALA A 427 -0.84 -5.20 0.27
C ALA A 427 -1.39 -5.77 -1.05
N GLY A 428 -1.51 -7.11 -1.14
CA GLY A 428 -2.19 -7.81 -2.24
C GLY A 428 -3.66 -7.40 -2.38
N LEU A 429 -4.43 -7.40 -1.28
CA LEU A 429 -5.82 -6.93 -1.29
C LEU A 429 -5.92 -5.46 -1.72
N ALA A 430 -5.06 -4.58 -1.16
CA ALA A 430 -5.02 -3.17 -1.53
C ALA A 430 -4.64 -2.99 -3.01
N ARG A 431 -3.74 -3.81 -3.56
CA ARG A 431 -3.39 -3.82 -4.98
C ARG A 431 -4.59 -4.19 -5.84
N ALA A 432 -5.36 -5.21 -5.47
CA ALA A 432 -6.56 -5.61 -6.21
C ALA A 432 -7.63 -4.50 -6.25
N VAL A 433 -7.85 -3.80 -5.13
CA VAL A 433 -8.75 -2.63 -5.05
C VAL A 433 -8.29 -1.52 -6.00
N ARG A 434 -6.99 -1.16 -5.97
CA ARG A 434 -6.40 -0.13 -6.84
C ARG A 434 -6.51 -0.48 -8.33
N LEU A 435 -6.21 -1.73 -8.69
CA LEU A 435 -6.33 -2.26 -10.06
C LEU A 435 -7.75 -2.08 -10.59
N LYS A 436 -8.75 -2.52 -9.81
CA LYS A 436 -10.17 -2.42 -10.18
C LYS A 436 -10.60 -0.96 -10.35
N MET A 437 -10.17 -0.06 -9.48
CA MET A 437 -10.54 1.36 -9.57
C MET A 437 -9.82 2.12 -10.70
N GLY A 438 -8.58 1.72 -11.04
CA GLY A 438 -7.81 2.35 -12.11
C GLY A 438 -8.41 2.19 -13.51
N SER A 439 -9.30 1.21 -13.71
CA SER A 439 -9.98 0.97 -15.00
C SER A 439 -11.35 1.63 -15.13
N VAL A 440 -11.87 2.28 -14.08
CA VAL A 440 -13.25 2.81 -14.11
C VAL A 440 -13.26 4.27 -14.53
N ALA A 441 -13.95 4.57 -15.63
CA ALA A 441 -14.06 5.92 -16.17
C ALA A 441 -15.43 6.60 -15.90
N ASP A 442 -16.52 5.81 -15.84
CA ASP A 442 -17.88 6.33 -15.68
C ASP A 442 -18.24 6.52 -14.18
N PRO A 443 -18.88 7.64 -13.77
CA PRO A 443 -19.23 7.90 -12.39
C PRO A 443 -20.17 6.86 -11.76
N ARG A 444 -21.14 6.35 -12.52
CA ARG A 444 -22.08 5.34 -12.00
C ARG A 444 -21.38 4.01 -11.82
N ASP A 445 -20.56 3.60 -12.79
CA ASP A 445 -19.74 2.40 -12.68
C ASP A 445 -18.75 2.48 -11.51
N ALA A 446 -18.14 3.65 -11.29
CA ALA A 446 -17.22 3.88 -10.18
C ALA A 446 -17.92 3.67 -8.84
N VAL A 447 -19.11 4.24 -8.65
CA VAL A 447 -19.90 4.08 -7.43
C VAL A 447 -20.29 2.61 -7.20
N LEU A 448 -20.78 1.92 -8.23
CA LEU A 448 -21.19 0.52 -8.09
C LEU A 448 -20.01 -0.38 -7.77
N THR A 449 -18.88 -0.17 -8.44
CA THR A 449 -17.61 -0.87 -8.18
C THR A 449 -17.13 -0.60 -6.76
N LEU A 450 -17.12 0.67 -6.32
CA LEU A 450 -16.75 1.05 -4.95
C LEU A 450 -17.63 0.39 -3.90
N VAL A 451 -18.96 0.36 -4.10
CA VAL A 451 -19.87 -0.30 -3.15
C VAL A 451 -19.63 -1.80 -3.08
N GLY A 452 -19.36 -2.45 -4.23
CA GLY A 452 -19.00 -3.87 -4.28
C GLY A 452 -17.70 -4.15 -3.52
N LEU A 453 -16.64 -3.39 -3.83
CA LEU A 453 -15.35 -3.45 -3.14
C LEU A 453 -15.48 -3.17 -1.63
N GLY A 454 -16.29 -2.17 -1.28
CA GLY A 454 -16.52 -1.79 0.11
C GLY A 454 -17.19 -2.91 0.91
N ARG A 455 -18.07 -3.71 0.27
CA ARG A 455 -18.62 -4.93 0.88
C ARG A 455 -17.55 -6.00 1.05
N GLU A 456 -16.74 -6.25 0.01
CA GLU A 456 -15.60 -7.20 0.10
C GLU A 456 -14.66 -6.85 1.26
N ILE A 457 -14.36 -5.56 1.46
CA ILE A 457 -13.54 -5.05 2.57
C ILE A 457 -14.30 -5.17 3.90
N GLY A 458 -15.59 -4.80 3.92
CA GLY A 458 -16.46 -4.86 5.10
C GLY A 458 -16.60 -6.28 5.66
N ASP A 459 -16.66 -7.29 4.79
CA ASP A 459 -16.70 -8.71 5.16
C ASP A 459 -15.43 -9.18 5.90
N LYS A 460 -14.34 -8.41 5.82
CA LYS A 460 -13.09 -8.67 6.57
C LYS A 460 -13.05 -7.97 7.92
N VAL A 461 -14.04 -7.15 8.26
CA VAL A 461 -14.16 -6.57 9.60
C VAL A 461 -14.92 -7.56 10.50
N PRO A 462 -14.35 -8.00 11.64
CA PRO A 462 -15.04 -8.94 12.51
C PRO A 462 -16.39 -8.38 12.99
N VAL A 463 -17.43 -9.23 13.02
CA VAL A 463 -18.78 -8.84 13.45
C VAL A 463 -18.80 -8.08 14.77
N PRO A 464 -18.11 -8.52 15.85
CA PRO A 464 -18.06 -7.76 17.10
C PRO A 464 -17.49 -6.34 16.95
N VAL A 465 -16.49 -6.16 16.09
CA VAL A 465 -15.89 -4.85 15.82
C VAL A 465 -16.85 -3.97 15.01
N ALA A 466 -17.51 -4.54 14.01
CA ALA A 466 -18.53 -3.83 13.24
C ALA A 466 -19.71 -3.41 14.14
N ASP A 467 -20.12 -4.26 15.09
CA ASP A 467 -21.12 -3.93 16.11
C ASP A 467 -20.66 -2.79 17.02
N ALA A 468 -19.40 -2.80 17.48
CA ALA A 468 -18.85 -1.70 18.27
C ALA A 468 -18.84 -0.36 17.50
N ILE A 469 -18.52 -0.38 16.20
CA ILE A 469 -18.60 0.78 15.31
C ILE A 469 -20.05 1.27 15.20
N ARG A 470 -21.01 0.37 14.94
CA ARG A 470 -22.43 0.74 14.88
C ARG A 470 -22.94 1.30 16.20
N ALA A 471 -22.52 0.73 17.33
CA ALA A 471 -22.92 1.18 18.67
C ALA A 471 -22.41 2.60 18.96
N VAL A 472 -21.17 2.93 18.59
CA VAL A 472 -20.64 4.30 18.78
C VAL A 472 -21.32 5.32 17.85
N VAL A 473 -21.67 4.92 16.62
CA VAL A 473 -22.47 5.75 15.70
C VAL A 473 -23.84 6.05 16.30
N ALA A 474 -24.52 5.04 16.81
CA ALA A 474 -25.82 5.22 17.45
C ALA A 474 -25.73 6.10 18.70
N ALA A 475 -24.67 5.96 19.51
CA ALA A 475 -24.47 6.74 20.73
C ALA A 475 -24.15 8.23 20.49
N ARG A 476 -23.58 8.57 19.32
CA ARG A 476 -23.21 9.96 18.96
C ARG A 476 -24.20 10.66 18.02
N ALA A 477 -25.15 9.92 17.44
CA ALA A 477 -26.14 10.47 16.54
C ALA A 477 -26.85 11.71 17.13
N PRO A 478 -27.10 12.76 16.32
CA PRO A 478 -26.89 12.84 14.87
C PRO A 478 -25.46 13.17 14.43
N ALA A 479 -24.54 13.49 15.36
CA ALA A 479 -23.16 13.82 15.02
C ALA A 479 -22.35 12.55 14.67
N PRO A 480 -21.40 12.61 13.72
CA PRO A 480 -20.53 11.49 13.42
C PRO A 480 -19.55 11.25 14.58
N PRO A 481 -19.33 10.00 15.04
CA PRO A 481 -18.32 9.70 16.05
C PRO A 481 -16.91 9.78 15.47
N SER A 482 -15.92 10.06 16.32
CA SER A 482 -14.50 9.95 15.98
C SER A 482 -13.99 8.53 16.20
N VAL A 483 -13.35 7.96 15.18
CA VAL A 483 -12.76 6.62 15.22
C VAL A 483 -11.27 6.72 14.89
N LEU A 484 -10.43 6.19 15.77
CA LEU A 484 -9.00 6.06 15.54
C LEU A 484 -8.65 4.60 15.24
N LEU A 485 -8.18 4.34 14.03
CA LEU A 485 -7.67 3.04 13.61
C LEU A 485 -6.15 2.98 13.84
N LEU A 486 -5.72 2.25 14.87
CA LEU A 486 -4.32 1.94 15.13
C LEU A 486 -3.98 0.61 14.45
N SER A 487 -3.22 0.63 13.37
CA SER A 487 -3.04 -0.55 12.52
C SER A 487 -1.57 -0.83 12.21
N ALA A 488 -1.13 -2.08 12.42
CA ALA A 488 0.14 -2.61 11.90
C ALA A 488 0.09 -2.92 10.38
N GLU A 489 -1.07 -2.66 9.79
CA GLU A 489 -1.41 -2.87 8.41
C GLU A 489 -1.84 -1.51 7.80
N PRO A 490 -0.97 -0.85 7.01
CA PRO A 490 -1.27 0.47 6.44
C PRO A 490 -1.97 0.44 5.06
N HIS A 491 -2.11 -0.70 4.40
CA HIS A 491 -2.46 -0.77 2.98
C HIS A 491 -3.96 -0.92 2.72
N VAL A 492 -4.69 -1.67 3.56
CA VAL A 492 -6.10 -1.93 3.32
C VAL A 492 -6.90 -0.64 3.60
N PRO A 493 -7.74 -0.19 2.64
CA PRO A 493 -8.48 1.06 2.76
C PRO A 493 -9.79 0.83 3.53
N TRP A 494 -9.68 0.67 4.85
CA TRP A 494 -10.82 0.41 5.73
C TRP A 494 -11.87 1.52 5.70
N GLU A 495 -11.51 2.74 5.28
CA GLU A 495 -12.40 3.86 5.02
C GLU A 495 -13.49 3.51 4.00
N LEU A 496 -13.23 2.56 3.10
CA LEU A 496 -14.17 2.08 2.08
C LEU A 496 -15.06 0.95 2.57
N ALA A 497 -14.86 0.43 3.79
CA ALA A 497 -15.66 -0.68 4.30
C ALA A 497 -17.15 -0.31 4.34
N VAL A 498 -18.01 -1.22 3.88
CA VAL A 498 -19.46 -1.13 3.97
C VAL A 498 -19.93 -2.14 5.02
N LEU A 499 -20.31 -1.64 6.20
CA LEU A 499 -20.61 -2.46 7.37
C LEU A 499 -22.11 -2.79 7.55
N GLY A 500 -22.95 -2.40 6.59
CA GLY A 500 -24.39 -2.59 6.68
C GLY A 500 -25.06 -2.41 5.33
N GLU A 501 -26.39 -2.49 5.30
CA GLU A 501 -27.13 -2.31 4.07
C GLU A 501 -27.08 -0.84 3.60
N PRO A 502 -26.66 -0.58 2.34
CA PRO A 502 -26.62 0.77 1.80
C PRO A 502 -28.00 1.42 1.73
N GLU A 503 -28.16 2.56 2.38
CA GLU A 503 -29.34 3.41 2.20
C GLU A 503 -29.27 4.17 0.85
N PRO A 504 -30.40 4.40 0.16
CA PRO A 504 -30.38 5.03 -1.17
C PRO A 504 -29.83 6.46 -1.23
N ASP A 505 -29.95 7.21 -0.14
CA ASP A 505 -29.63 8.65 -0.04
C ASP A 505 -28.50 8.93 0.94
N ARG A 506 -27.67 7.91 1.18
CA ARG A 506 -26.58 8.00 2.14
C ARG A 506 -25.37 7.20 1.64
N SER A 507 -24.20 7.79 1.83
CA SER A 507 -22.95 7.11 1.53
C SER A 507 -22.78 5.87 2.43
N PRO A 508 -22.58 4.66 1.87
CA PRO A 508 -22.49 3.43 2.65
C PRO A 508 -21.09 3.20 3.25
N PHE A 509 -20.10 4.01 2.88
CA PHE A 509 -18.71 3.81 3.24
C PHE A 509 -18.43 4.25 4.68
N LEU A 510 -17.63 3.49 5.41
CA LEU A 510 -17.27 3.78 6.80
C LEU A 510 -16.71 5.21 6.95
N GLY A 511 -15.81 5.60 6.05
CA GLY A 511 -15.17 6.91 6.03
C GLY A 511 -16.09 8.08 5.69
N ALA A 512 -17.36 7.83 5.37
CA ALA A 512 -18.42 8.84 5.26
C ALA A 512 -19.34 8.88 6.50
N GLN A 513 -19.40 7.78 7.25
CA GLN A 513 -20.24 7.62 8.44
C GLN A 513 -19.55 8.06 9.74
N VAL A 514 -18.22 7.96 9.80
CA VAL A 514 -17.43 8.30 10.99
C VAL A 514 -16.27 9.23 10.64
N VAL A 515 -15.83 10.02 11.62
CA VAL A 515 -14.62 10.84 11.52
C VAL A 515 -13.42 9.92 11.73
N LEU A 516 -12.94 9.31 10.64
CA LEU A 516 -11.91 8.27 10.66
C LEU A 516 -10.52 8.86 10.48
N GLY A 517 -9.66 8.66 11.49
CA GLY A 517 -8.22 8.84 11.39
C GLY A 517 -7.50 7.52 11.58
N ARG A 518 -6.35 7.33 10.94
CA ARG A 518 -5.53 6.13 11.11
C ARG A 518 -4.12 6.44 11.54
N TRP A 519 -3.53 5.58 12.35
CA TRP A 519 -2.11 5.66 12.71
C TRP A 519 -1.46 4.29 12.54
N VAL A 520 -0.24 4.30 12.03
CA VAL A 520 0.50 3.07 11.71
C VAL A 520 1.23 2.61 12.96
N LEU A 521 0.83 1.46 13.50
CA LEU A 521 1.51 0.74 14.57
C LEU A 521 2.69 -0.02 13.96
N ASP A 522 3.86 0.62 13.94
CA ASP A 522 5.09 -0.05 13.53
C ASP A 522 6.00 -0.27 14.72
N THR A 523 6.45 -1.50 14.86
CA THR A 523 7.28 -1.98 15.96
C THR A 523 8.78 -1.86 15.63
N ARG A 524 9.14 -1.49 14.39
CA ARG A 524 10.54 -1.36 13.93
C ARG A 524 10.90 0.08 13.57
N ARG A 525 11.97 0.59 14.21
CA ARG A 525 12.52 1.96 14.13
C ARG A 525 11.62 3.01 14.81
N PRO A 526 12.16 3.75 15.81
CA PRO A 526 11.39 4.72 16.58
C PRO A 526 10.85 5.81 15.67
N ARG A 527 9.56 6.11 15.82
CA ARG A 527 8.87 7.15 15.06
C ARG A 527 8.60 8.33 15.98
N PRO A 528 8.68 9.58 15.50
CA PRO A 528 8.40 10.73 16.33
C PRO A 528 7.01 10.64 16.94
N THR A 529 6.92 11.12 18.17
CA THR A 529 5.68 11.33 18.89
C THR A 529 4.69 12.14 18.02
N PRO A 530 3.47 11.65 17.77
CA PRO A 530 2.44 12.40 17.05
C PRO A 530 2.16 13.71 17.78
N PRO A 531 2.11 14.87 17.12
CA PRO A 531 1.77 16.12 17.79
C PRO A 531 0.27 16.24 18.08
N VAL A 532 -0.06 16.95 19.16
CA VAL A 532 -1.43 17.16 19.66
C VAL A 532 -2.23 18.17 18.83
N ARG A 533 -1.54 19.17 18.26
CA ARG A 533 -2.10 20.21 17.40
C ARG A 533 -1.01 20.64 16.42
N ALA A 534 -1.40 20.84 15.17
CA ALA A 534 -0.51 21.43 14.19
C ALA A 534 -0.90 22.88 13.98
N SER A 535 0.06 23.78 14.10
CA SER A 535 -0.08 25.10 13.50
C SER A 535 -0.16 24.91 11.98
N GLY A 536 -0.96 25.70 11.27
CA GLY A 536 -0.91 25.83 9.81
C GLY A 536 -0.05 27.01 9.36
N ALA A 537 0.60 27.72 10.29
CA ALA A 537 1.35 28.93 10.02
C ALA A 537 2.72 28.60 9.38
N GLY A 538 2.91 29.06 8.15
CA GLY A 538 4.05 28.66 7.31
C GLY A 538 3.66 27.46 6.46
N ARG A 539 3.41 27.71 5.17
CA ARG A 539 3.02 26.70 4.19
C ARG A 539 4.09 26.56 3.12
N ALA A 540 4.13 25.40 2.49
CA ALA A 540 4.91 25.19 1.29
C ALA A 540 4.08 24.44 0.25
N VAL A 541 4.24 24.84 -1.01
CA VAL A 541 3.68 24.12 -2.16
C VAL A 541 4.82 23.66 -3.06
N VAL A 542 4.66 22.45 -3.62
CA VAL A 542 5.57 21.87 -4.60
C VAL A 542 4.75 21.45 -5.81
N THR A 543 5.03 22.04 -6.97
CA THR A 543 4.38 21.69 -8.25
C THR A 543 5.39 21.77 -9.40
N ALA A 544 5.14 21.02 -10.48
CA ALA A 544 6.05 20.89 -11.59
C ALA A 544 5.36 21.14 -12.95
N ARG A 545 6.00 21.95 -13.78
CA ARG A 545 5.65 22.08 -15.20
C ARG A 545 6.44 21.01 -15.97
N TYR A 546 5.84 19.85 -16.20
CA TYR A 546 6.47 18.73 -16.92
C TYR A 546 6.66 18.97 -18.43
N GLU A 547 6.74 20.22 -18.87
CA GLU A 547 6.90 20.59 -20.27
C GLU A 547 8.24 20.08 -20.81
N GLY A 548 8.19 19.33 -21.91
CA GLY A 548 9.39 18.72 -22.52
C GLY A 548 10.01 17.56 -21.73
N VAL A 549 9.37 17.08 -20.66
CA VAL A 549 9.85 15.94 -19.85
C VAL A 549 9.34 14.62 -20.45
N PRO A 550 10.21 13.73 -20.95
CA PRO A 550 9.76 12.49 -21.60
C PRO A 550 8.94 11.60 -20.66
N GLY A 551 7.80 11.11 -21.15
CA GLY A 551 6.91 10.20 -20.42
C GLY A 551 5.96 10.87 -19.41
N TRP A 552 6.01 12.19 -19.24
CA TRP A 552 5.21 12.92 -18.26
C TRP A 552 4.49 14.11 -18.91
N SER A 553 3.16 14.10 -18.89
CA SER A 553 2.34 15.21 -19.39
C SER A 553 2.24 16.35 -18.37
N ARG A 554 1.90 17.55 -18.82
CA ARG A 554 1.55 18.64 -17.89
C ARG A 554 0.31 18.29 -17.06
N LEU A 555 0.24 18.91 -15.88
CA LEU A 555 -0.88 18.87 -14.93
C LEU A 555 -1.40 20.30 -14.71
N PRO A 556 -2.16 20.88 -15.66
CA PRO A 556 -2.53 22.29 -15.57
C PRO A 556 -3.34 22.62 -14.31
N SER A 557 -4.17 21.69 -13.82
CA SER A 557 -4.98 21.90 -12.61
C SER A 557 -4.11 21.84 -11.37
N ALA A 558 -3.16 20.90 -11.27
CA ALA A 558 -2.16 20.88 -10.21
C ALA A 558 -1.30 22.16 -10.15
N GLU A 559 -0.92 22.70 -11.32
CA GLU A 559 -0.19 23.97 -11.40
C GLU A 559 -1.03 25.15 -10.90
N ALA A 560 -2.31 25.21 -11.32
CA ALA A 560 -3.25 26.25 -10.90
C ALA A 560 -3.60 26.15 -9.41
N GLU A 561 -3.79 24.93 -8.90
CA GLU A 561 -4.06 24.62 -7.50
C GLU A 561 -2.93 25.11 -6.60
N ALA A 562 -1.68 24.76 -6.91
CA ALA A 562 -0.54 25.19 -6.10
C ALA A 562 -0.42 26.71 -6.06
N ALA A 563 -0.61 27.39 -7.19
CA ALA A 563 -0.63 28.85 -7.26
C ALA A 563 -1.81 29.46 -6.49
N GLY A 564 -2.99 28.85 -6.58
CA GLY A 564 -4.20 29.25 -5.87
C GLY A 564 -4.05 29.13 -4.35
N LEU A 565 -3.50 28.01 -3.87
CA LEU A 565 -3.20 27.78 -2.45
C LEU A 565 -2.16 28.77 -1.92
N ALA A 566 -1.08 29.02 -2.68
CA ALA A 566 -0.06 29.99 -2.30
C ALA A 566 -0.62 31.41 -2.17
N ALA A 567 -1.51 31.81 -3.10
CA ALA A 567 -2.15 33.12 -3.08
C ALA A 567 -3.23 33.26 -1.98
N ALA A 568 -4.02 32.21 -1.74
CA ALA A 568 -5.11 32.24 -0.76
C ALA A 568 -4.61 32.21 0.69
N TYR A 569 -3.44 31.61 0.93
CA TYR A 569 -2.93 31.33 2.27
C TYR A 569 -1.48 31.81 2.48
N PRO A 570 -1.20 33.14 2.45
CA PRO A 570 0.14 33.68 2.72
C PRO A 570 0.46 33.75 4.23
N PRO A 571 1.74 33.61 4.66
CA PRO A 571 2.90 33.27 3.83
C PRO A 571 2.88 31.79 3.40
N CYS A 572 3.27 31.56 2.14
CA CYS A 572 3.44 30.25 1.52
C CYS A 572 4.72 30.26 0.67
N ALA A 573 5.63 29.31 0.93
CA ALA A 573 6.83 29.11 0.14
C ALA A 573 6.52 28.28 -1.11
N GLU A 574 7.00 28.71 -2.27
CA GLU A 574 6.98 27.91 -3.48
C GLU A 574 8.34 27.21 -3.60
N VAL A 575 8.36 25.90 -3.38
CA VAL A 575 9.59 25.10 -3.47
C VAL A 575 9.74 24.63 -4.91
N ALA A 576 10.89 24.93 -5.51
CA ALA A 576 11.19 24.47 -6.87
C ALA A 576 11.08 22.93 -6.94
N PRO A 577 10.45 22.36 -7.97
CA PRO A 577 10.23 20.92 -8.10
C PRO A 577 11.51 20.14 -8.48
N LEU A 578 12.68 20.69 -8.17
CA LEU A 578 13.94 20.01 -8.37
C LEU A 578 14.18 19.02 -7.23
N HIS A 579 14.57 17.79 -7.57
CA HIS A 579 14.79 16.73 -6.59
C HIS A 579 15.72 17.17 -5.45
N SER A 580 16.83 17.83 -5.76
CA SER A 580 17.74 18.38 -4.75
C SER A 580 17.09 19.47 -3.91
N ALA A 581 16.37 20.42 -4.53
CA ALA A 581 15.74 21.52 -3.81
C ALA A 581 14.66 21.04 -2.83
N VAL A 582 13.89 20.00 -3.21
CA VAL A 582 12.89 19.40 -2.33
C VAL A 582 13.56 18.64 -1.18
N LEU A 583 14.64 17.90 -1.44
CA LEU A 583 15.40 17.25 -0.36
C LEU A 583 15.97 18.28 0.61
N ASP A 584 16.64 19.32 0.10
CA ASP A 584 17.21 20.40 0.90
C ASP A 584 16.13 21.08 1.75
N PHE A 585 14.95 21.32 1.16
CA PHE A 585 13.80 21.89 1.85
C PHE A 585 13.26 20.98 2.96
N LEU A 586 13.10 19.68 2.70
CA LEU A 586 12.60 18.73 3.68
C LEU A 586 13.60 18.48 4.82
N GLU A 587 14.90 18.50 4.52
CA GLU A 587 15.97 18.25 5.50
C GLU A 587 16.27 19.49 6.36
N SER A 588 16.38 20.66 5.73
CA SER A 588 16.94 21.86 6.36
C SER A 588 16.24 23.17 5.98
N GLY A 589 15.15 23.08 5.21
CA GLY A 589 14.40 24.22 4.74
C GLY A 589 13.70 25.02 5.85
N PRO A 590 13.13 26.18 5.51
CA PRO A 590 12.34 26.94 6.46
C PRO A 590 11.19 26.08 6.99
N PRO A 591 10.85 26.19 8.30
CA PRO A 591 9.86 25.32 8.91
C PRO A 591 8.48 25.58 8.29
N ALA A 592 8.05 24.66 7.42
CA ALA A 592 6.67 24.59 6.96
C ALA A 592 5.87 23.71 7.89
N ARG A 593 4.67 24.16 8.24
CA ARG A 593 3.72 23.42 9.06
C ARG A 593 2.63 22.73 8.23
N ALA A 594 2.47 23.14 6.98
CA ALA A 594 1.73 22.39 5.98
C ALA A 594 2.54 22.35 4.67
N VAL A 595 2.71 21.16 4.11
CA VAL A 595 3.40 20.94 2.83
C VAL A 595 2.42 20.27 1.87
N HIS A 596 2.20 20.91 0.74
CA HIS A 596 1.30 20.43 -0.29
C HIS A 596 2.10 20.05 -1.54
N PHE A 597 1.93 18.82 -2.00
CA PHE A 597 2.55 18.32 -3.23
C PHE A 597 1.49 18.13 -4.30
N ALA A 598 1.59 18.87 -5.41
CA ALA A 598 0.73 18.78 -6.58
C ALA A 598 1.57 18.32 -7.77
N LEU A 599 1.78 17.00 -7.89
CA LEU A 599 2.79 16.38 -8.74
C LEU A 599 2.25 15.08 -9.37
N HIS A 600 2.96 14.57 -10.38
CA HIS A 600 2.83 13.15 -10.72
C HIS A 600 3.39 12.27 -9.60
N GLY A 601 2.91 11.04 -9.53
CA GLY A 601 3.48 10.02 -8.65
C GLY A 601 3.50 8.66 -9.34
N LYS A 602 4.55 7.88 -9.09
CA LYS A 602 4.78 6.58 -9.72
C LYS A 602 5.04 5.52 -8.66
N PHE A 603 4.70 4.29 -8.98
CA PHE A 603 5.14 3.12 -8.23
C PHE A 603 5.43 1.99 -9.19
N ASP A 604 6.56 1.36 -8.98
CA ASP A 604 7.04 0.23 -9.73
C ASP A 604 7.31 -0.92 -8.73
N PRO A 605 6.43 -1.94 -8.68
CA PRO A 605 6.61 -3.06 -7.74
C PRO A 605 7.90 -3.87 -8.00
N ASP A 606 8.55 -3.69 -9.16
CA ASP A 606 9.77 -4.38 -9.56
C ASP A 606 11.05 -3.55 -9.34
N ASN A 607 10.94 -2.44 -8.58
CA ASN A 607 12.03 -1.81 -7.81
C ASN A 607 13.01 -0.86 -8.53
N ALA A 608 12.53 0.10 -9.31
CA ALA A 608 13.39 1.23 -9.75
C ALA A 608 12.81 2.64 -9.54
N GLN A 609 11.49 2.83 -9.52
CA GLN A 609 10.88 4.16 -9.50
C GLN A 609 9.57 4.20 -8.69
N ASP A 610 9.70 4.43 -7.39
CA ASP A 610 8.59 4.65 -6.46
C ASP A 610 8.68 6.04 -5.81
N GLY A 611 7.57 6.78 -5.80
CA GLY A 611 7.44 8.08 -5.14
C GLY A 611 6.92 9.22 -6.02
N LEU A 612 7.11 10.46 -5.53
CA LEU A 612 6.69 11.67 -6.24
C LEU A 612 7.65 12.00 -7.39
N VAL A 613 7.12 12.36 -8.55
CA VAL A 613 7.93 12.70 -9.73
C VAL A 613 8.38 14.15 -9.63
N LEU A 614 9.63 14.34 -9.25
CA LEU A 614 10.34 15.61 -9.29
C LEU A 614 11.17 15.71 -10.57
N LEU A 615 11.81 16.86 -10.75
CA LEU A 615 12.67 17.15 -11.89
C LEU A 615 14.14 17.16 -11.47
N ALA A 616 15.03 16.80 -12.38
CA ALA A 616 16.46 16.97 -12.20
C ALA A 616 17.10 17.33 -13.55
N PRO A 617 18.22 18.09 -13.57
CA PRO A 617 19.01 18.27 -14.79
C PRO A 617 19.49 16.92 -15.33
N ALA A 618 19.43 16.73 -16.65
CA ALA A 618 19.94 15.52 -17.29
C ALA A 618 21.48 15.48 -17.18
N PRO A 619 22.09 14.32 -16.88
CA PRO A 619 23.56 14.23 -16.76
C PRO A 619 24.31 14.67 -18.02
N ALA A 620 23.73 14.44 -19.20
CA ALA A 620 24.33 14.80 -20.49
C ALA A 620 23.99 16.22 -20.96
N ASP A 621 22.98 16.87 -20.38
CA ASP A 621 22.54 18.22 -20.75
C ASP A 621 21.84 18.89 -19.54
N PRO A 622 22.54 19.75 -18.80
CA PRO A 622 21.97 20.44 -17.63
C PRO A 622 20.77 21.34 -17.94
N ASN A 623 20.56 21.75 -19.19
CA ASN A 623 19.41 22.56 -19.60
C ASN A 623 18.16 21.71 -19.85
N ARG A 624 18.31 20.39 -19.96
CA ARG A 624 17.20 19.46 -20.13
C ARG A 624 16.80 18.86 -18.79
N LEU A 625 15.52 18.94 -18.44
CA LEU A 625 15.00 18.31 -17.24
C LEU A 625 14.54 16.87 -17.51
N VAL A 626 14.80 15.98 -16.56
CA VAL A 626 14.41 14.57 -16.55
C VAL A 626 13.70 14.23 -15.24
N PRO A 627 12.81 13.21 -15.23
CA PRO A 627 12.12 12.82 -14.01
C PRO A 627 13.08 12.18 -12.99
N ARG A 628 12.87 12.49 -11.71
CA ARG A 628 13.54 11.85 -10.57
C ARG A 628 12.58 11.68 -9.40
N PHE A 629 12.66 10.59 -8.67
CA PHE A 629 11.61 10.18 -7.73
C PHE A 629 11.99 10.48 -6.29
N LEU A 630 11.14 11.21 -5.57
CA LEU A 630 11.21 11.32 -4.11
C LEU A 630 10.57 10.07 -3.50
N SER A 631 11.41 9.09 -3.17
CA SER A 631 10.99 7.79 -2.67
C SER A 631 10.76 7.75 -1.14
N PRO A 632 10.04 6.74 -0.62
CA PRO A 632 9.90 6.52 0.82
C PRO A 632 11.24 6.42 1.57
N GLU A 633 12.30 5.87 0.96
CA GLU A 633 13.64 5.78 1.56
C GLU A 633 14.28 7.15 1.76
N HIS A 634 14.12 8.05 0.79
CA HIS A 634 14.61 9.42 0.92
C HIS A 634 13.92 10.13 2.08
N VAL A 635 12.59 10.03 2.18
CA VAL A 635 11.81 10.67 3.25
C VAL A 635 12.11 10.01 4.61
N SER A 636 12.31 8.70 4.66
CA SER A 636 12.61 7.97 5.90
C SER A 636 13.98 8.32 6.51
N ALA A 637 14.86 8.98 5.74
CA ALA A 637 16.12 9.51 6.24
C ALA A 637 15.97 10.88 6.93
N MET A 638 14.79 11.51 6.86
CA MET A 638 14.54 12.86 7.35
C MET A 638 14.07 12.88 8.81
N SER A 639 14.20 14.04 9.45
CA SER A 639 13.65 14.32 10.79
C SER A 639 13.01 15.71 10.85
N PHE A 640 11.68 15.76 10.86
CA PHE A 640 10.90 16.97 10.85
C PHE A 640 10.65 17.47 12.28
N THR A 641 11.38 18.51 12.67
CA THR A 641 11.17 19.20 13.95
C THR A 641 9.92 20.08 13.97
N GLY A 642 9.44 20.51 12.80
CA GLY A 642 8.26 21.36 12.63
C GLY A 642 6.91 20.62 12.65
N HIS A 643 6.95 19.29 12.59
CA HIS A 643 5.80 18.39 12.46
C HIS A 643 4.76 18.81 11.40
N PRO A 644 5.14 18.86 10.12
CA PRO A 644 4.26 19.34 9.05
C PRO A 644 3.04 18.43 8.86
N PHE A 645 1.92 19.04 8.50
CA PHE A 645 0.83 18.35 7.83
C PHE A 645 1.18 18.18 6.35
N VAL A 646 1.11 16.97 5.83
CA VAL A 646 1.50 16.69 4.44
C VAL A 646 0.27 16.32 3.63
N PHE A 647 0.04 17.03 2.53
CA PHE A 647 -1.00 16.66 1.56
C PHE A 647 -0.31 16.22 0.27
N LEU A 648 -0.45 14.93 -0.05
CA LEU A 648 0.03 14.35 -1.29
C LEU A 648 -1.10 14.38 -2.31
N ASN A 649 -1.14 15.41 -3.16
CA ASN A 649 -2.03 15.45 -4.31
C ASN A 649 -1.31 14.94 -5.56
N ALA A 650 -0.91 13.67 -5.49
CA ALA A 650 -0.08 13.06 -6.51
C ALA A 650 -0.53 11.63 -6.78
N CYS A 651 -1.07 11.40 -7.98
CA CYS A 651 -1.49 10.10 -8.46
C CYS A 651 -1.87 10.24 -9.95
N GLN A 652 -0.88 10.19 -10.84
CA GLN A 652 -1.10 10.17 -12.28
C GLN A 652 -0.16 9.23 -13.03
N VAL A 653 -0.72 8.40 -13.91
CA VAL A 653 0.03 7.57 -14.86
C VAL A 653 0.49 8.46 -16.01
N GLY A 654 1.78 8.75 -16.07
CA GLY A 654 2.44 9.16 -17.31
C GLY A 654 2.50 7.99 -18.29
N ALA A 655 2.11 8.22 -19.55
CA ALA A 655 2.08 7.32 -20.72
C ALA A 655 2.65 5.90 -20.51
N GLY A 656 1.77 4.90 -20.34
CA GLY A 656 2.21 3.49 -20.33
C GLY A 656 1.29 2.45 -19.67
N GLY A 657 0.12 2.83 -19.14
CA GLY A 657 -0.88 1.84 -18.67
C GLY A 657 -0.47 0.99 -17.47
N THR A 658 0.54 1.40 -16.69
CA THR A 658 0.97 0.68 -15.48
C THR A 658 0.19 1.15 -14.26
N VAL A 659 -0.23 0.19 -13.43
CA VAL A 659 -1.12 0.41 -12.27
C VAL A 659 -0.28 0.81 -11.06
N LEU A 660 -0.67 1.92 -10.42
CA LEU A 660 0.11 2.68 -9.44
C LEU A 660 -0.17 2.30 -7.96
N GLY A 661 0.88 2.25 -7.15
CA GLY A 661 1.08 3.20 -6.03
C GLY A 661 0.85 2.70 -4.61
N ASP A 662 1.85 2.21 -3.86
CA ASP A 662 1.71 2.05 -2.40
C ASP A 662 2.02 3.37 -1.66
N TYR A 663 1.15 4.36 -1.82
CA TYR A 663 1.24 5.62 -1.08
C TYR A 663 1.14 5.44 0.44
N SER A 664 0.69 4.27 0.90
CA SER A 664 0.80 3.89 2.30
C SER A 664 2.26 3.84 2.75
N GLY A 665 3.19 3.44 1.88
CA GLY A 665 4.64 3.46 2.11
C GLY A 665 5.20 4.87 2.23
N LEU A 666 4.83 5.78 1.31
CA LEU A 666 5.26 7.17 1.36
C LEU A 666 4.62 7.94 2.54
N ALA A 667 3.32 7.75 2.79
CA ALA A 667 2.65 8.34 3.95
C ALA A 667 3.28 7.84 5.27
N ARG A 668 3.57 6.53 5.35
CA ARG A 668 4.33 5.94 6.47
C ARG A 668 5.69 6.60 6.63
N ALA A 669 6.42 6.87 5.54
CA ALA A 669 7.71 7.54 5.60
C ALA A 669 7.59 8.98 6.13
N PHE A 670 6.62 9.77 5.68
CA PHE A 670 6.38 11.12 6.21
C PHE A 670 6.02 11.12 7.70
N LEU A 671 5.16 10.20 8.15
CA LEU A 671 4.85 10.03 9.57
C LEU A 671 6.09 9.62 10.38
N ALA A 672 6.89 8.70 9.85
CA ALA A 672 8.13 8.26 10.48
C ALA A 672 9.20 9.37 10.53
N ALA A 673 9.19 10.30 9.57
CA ALA A 673 10.00 11.50 9.61
C ALA A 673 9.44 12.57 10.56
N GLY A 674 8.20 12.44 11.05
CA GLY A 674 7.62 13.30 12.09
C GLY A 674 6.47 14.19 11.65
N ALA A 675 5.88 13.96 10.48
CA ALA A 675 4.67 14.64 10.05
C ALA A 675 3.52 14.48 11.07
N CYS A 676 2.74 15.54 11.28
CA CYS A 676 1.59 15.50 12.19
C CYS A 676 0.40 14.72 11.64
N GLY A 677 0.31 14.64 10.32
CA GLY A 677 -0.69 13.92 9.59
C GLY A 677 -0.41 13.97 8.10
N VAL A 678 -0.91 12.98 7.38
CA VAL A 678 -0.72 12.83 5.94
C VAL A 678 -2.05 12.54 5.27
N VAL A 679 -2.37 13.27 4.21
CA VAL A 679 -3.44 12.91 3.27
C VAL A 679 -2.81 12.40 1.99
N ALA A 680 -3.23 11.23 1.52
CA ALA A 680 -2.68 10.62 0.32
C ALA A 680 -3.74 9.80 -0.45
N PRO A 681 -3.76 9.86 -1.79
CA PRO A 681 -4.64 9.04 -2.62
C PRO A 681 -4.20 7.57 -2.64
N LEU A 682 -5.17 6.67 -2.76
CA LEU A 682 -4.99 5.23 -2.93
C LEU A 682 -4.59 4.84 -4.36
N TRP A 683 -5.14 5.54 -5.35
CA TRP A 683 -5.03 5.23 -6.77
C TRP A 683 -5.04 6.51 -7.60
N ASN A 684 -4.93 6.36 -8.92
CA ASN A 684 -4.93 7.45 -9.90
C ASN A 684 -6.10 8.42 -9.71
N VAL A 685 -5.81 9.73 -9.61
CA VAL A 685 -6.84 10.76 -9.44
C VAL A 685 -6.93 11.66 -10.69
N ASP A 686 -8.13 12.12 -10.99
CA ASP A 686 -8.38 13.07 -12.08
C ASP A 686 -7.80 14.44 -11.70
N ASP A 687 -6.98 15.06 -12.57
CA ASP A 687 -6.27 16.33 -12.29
C ASP A 687 -7.22 17.42 -11.79
N VAL A 688 -8.36 17.59 -12.47
CA VAL A 688 -9.34 18.64 -12.14
C VAL A 688 -10.03 18.32 -10.82
N ALA A 689 -10.57 17.11 -10.66
CA ALA A 689 -11.30 16.76 -9.44
C ALA A 689 -10.39 16.66 -8.20
N ALA A 690 -9.12 16.29 -8.38
CA ALA A 690 -8.10 16.29 -7.32
C ALA A 690 -7.80 17.71 -6.85
N SER A 691 -7.67 18.64 -7.80
CA SER A 691 -7.46 20.07 -7.51
C SER A 691 -8.65 20.68 -6.77
N GLU A 692 -9.87 20.47 -7.27
CA GLU A 692 -11.08 20.95 -6.59
C GLU A 692 -11.24 20.35 -5.19
N LEU A 693 -10.87 19.07 -4.99
CA LEU A 693 -10.91 18.41 -3.70
C LEU A 693 -9.92 19.06 -2.72
N ALA A 694 -8.69 19.32 -3.15
CA ALA A 694 -7.66 19.92 -2.30
C ALA A 694 -8.00 21.37 -1.91
N GLU A 695 -8.54 22.16 -2.84
CA GLU A 695 -9.04 23.51 -2.55
C GLU A 695 -10.17 23.48 -1.51
N ALA A 696 -11.16 22.61 -1.72
CA ALA A 696 -12.25 22.39 -0.78
C ALA A 696 -11.74 21.91 0.58
N PHE A 697 -10.73 21.03 0.56
CA PHE A 697 -10.09 20.53 1.76
C PHE A 697 -9.47 21.64 2.59
N TYR A 698 -8.58 22.45 2.01
CA TYR A 698 -7.90 23.52 2.74
C TYR A 698 -8.86 24.63 3.17
N ALA A 699 -9.86 24.97 2.34
CA ALA A 699 -10.88 25.95 2.69
C ALA A 699 -11.67 25.55 3.94
N ALA A 700 -11.96 24.26 4.12
CA ALA A 700 -12.62 23.73 5.29
C ALA A 700 -11.66 23.55 6.48
N ALA A 701 -10.49 22.95 6.24
CA ALA A 701 -9.50 22.65 7.27
C ALA A 701 -9.00 23.92 7.98
N TYR A 702 -8.69 24.98 7.23
CA TYR A 702 -8.24 26.26 7.79
C TYR A 702 -9.34 27.08 8.45
N ARG A 703 -10.62 26.69 8.33
CA ARG A 703 -11.72 27.20 9.17
C ARG A 703 -11.86 26.44 10.49
N GLY A 704 -10.97 25.49 10.77
CA GLY A 704 -10.92 24.73 12.01
C GLY A 704 -11.62 23.37 11.98
N LEU A 705 -12.12 22.93 10.81
CA LEU A 705 -12.64 21.56 10.68
C LEU A 705 -11.47 20.55 10.74
N PRO A 706 -11.59 19.46 11.51
CA PRO A 706 -10.58 18.41 11.50
C PRO A 706 -10.38 17.79 10.12
N ALA A 707 -9.14 17.47 9.75
CA ALA A 707 -8.82 16.91 8.43
C ALA A 707 -9.64 15.66 8.08
N ALA A 708 -9.84 14.76 9.06
CA ALA A 708 -10.69 13.58 8.90
C ALA A 708 -12.17 13.91 8.65
N GLU A 709 -12.69 14.98 9.30
CA GLU A 709 -14.08 15.42 9.13
C GLU A 709 -14.29 16.06 7.77
N VAL A 710 -13.29 16.80 7.27
CA VAL A 710 -13.30 17.35 5.91
C VAL A 710 -13.42 16.23 4.87
N LEU A 711 -12.58 15.19 4.96
CA LEU A 711 -12.68 14.03 4.07
C LEU A 711 -14.00 13.29 4.24
N ARG A 712 -14.49 13.12 5.47
CA ARG A 712 -15.79 12.49 5.73
C ARG A 712 -16.93 13.25 5.04
N GLY A 713 -16.94 14.58 5.14
CA GLY A 713 -17.93 15.44 4.48
C GLY A 713 -17.91 15.29 2.96
N LEU A 714 -16.72 15.27 2.35
CA LEU A 714 -16.57 15.05 0.91
C LEU A 714 -17.10 13.67 0.48
N ARG A 715 -16.79 12.61 1.23
CA ARG A 715 -17.27 11.25 0.95
C ARG A 715 -18.77 11.10 1.19
N ALA A 716 -19.36 11.86 2.12
CA ALA A 716 -20.80 11.80 2.40
C ALA A 716 -21.65 12.22 1.19
N GLY A 717 -21.09 12.99 0.26
CA GLY A 717 -21.72 13.34 -1.02
C GLY A 717 -21.70 12.22 -2.07
N VAL A 718 -21.01 11.09 -1.82
CA VAL A 718 -20.93 9.96 -2.75
C VAL A 718 -21.83 8.83 -2.26
N ASP A 719 -22.93 8.60 -2.97
CA ASP A 719 -23.92 7.55 -2.67
C ASP A 719 -24.27 6.74 -3.93
N ARG A 720 -25.19 5.77 -3.80
CA ARG A 720 -25.61 4.89 -4.91
C ARG A 720 -26.33 5.62 -6.06
N ARG A 721 -26.80 6.85 -5.83
CA ARG A 721 -27.50 7.69 -6.81
C ARG A 721 -26.59 8.67 -7.51
N THR A 722 -25.35 8.83 -7.05
CA THR A 722 -24.35 9.68 -7.70
C THR A 722 -24.15 9.30 -9.17
N ARG A 723 -24.34 10.26 -10.09
CA ARG A 723 -24.20 10.11 -11.55
C ARG A 723 -23.25 11.13 -12.18
N GLU A 724 -22.81 12.12 -11.42
CA GLU A 724 -21.97 13.22 -11.89
C GLU A 724 -20.72 13.33 -11.02
N GLY A 725 -19.78 14.17 -11.45
CA GLY A 725 -18.50 14.34 -10.75
C GLY A 725 -17.54 13.17 -10.94
N LYS A 726 -16.57 13.04 -10.03
CA LYS A 726 -15.50 12.02 -10.09
C LYS A 726 -15.46 11.23 -8.77
N PRO A 727 -16.47 10.38 -8.48
CA PRO A 727 -16.56 9.65 -7.21
C PRO A 727 -15.34 8.77 -6.93
N ALA A 728 -14.69 8.22 -7.97
CA ALA A 728 -13.42 7.49 -7.82
C ALA A 728 -12.30 8.37 -7.24
N THR A 729 -12.22 9.65 -7.63
CA THR A 729 -11.25 10.60 -7.06
C THR A 729 -11.64 11.02 -5.65
N THR A 730 -12.92 11.33 -5.42
CA THR A 730 -13.42 11.70 -4.08
C THR A 730 -13.12 10.62 -3.02
N MET A 731 -13.28 9.35 -3.41
CA MET A 731 -13.10 8.21 -2.51
C MET A 731 -11.65 7.71 -2.40
N ALA A 732 -10.72 8.27 -3.19
CA ALA A 732 -9.33 7.79 -3.24
C ALA A 732 -8.50 8.17 -2.01
N TYR A 733 -8.80 9.29 -1.36
CA TYR A 733 -7.91 9.85 -0.33
C TYR A 733 -8.04 9.12 1.00
N GLN A 734 -6.92 8.83 1.64
CA GLN A 734 -6.82 8.36 3.02
C GLN A 734 -6.23 9.46 3.89
N PHE A 735 -6.53 9.42 5.19
CA PHE A 735 -5.94 10.32 6.17
C PHE A 735 -5.27 9.55 7.31
N PHE A 736 -3.97 9.77 7.44
CA PHE A 736 -3.15 9.28 8.52
C PHE A 736 -2.95 10.40 9.55
N GLY A 737 -3.41 10.20 10.77
CA GLY A 737 -3.39 11.20 11.83
C GLY A 737 -4.53 11.01 12.83
N HIS A 738 -4.54 11.85 13.85
CA HIS A 738 -5.63 11.86 14.83
C HIS A 738 -6.96 12.27 14.16
N PRO A 739 -8.10 11.59 14.41
CA PRO A 739 -9.40 11.94 13.81
C PRO A 739 -9.85 13.39 14.11
N ARG A 740 -9.36 13.98 15.20
CA ARG A 740 -9.66 15.38 15.57
C ARG A 740 -8.53 16.37 15.26
N LEU A 741 -7.53 15.98 14.46
CA LEU A 741 -6.45 16.88 14.06
C LEU A 741 -7.03 18.04 13.22
N ALA A 742 -7.00 19.25 13.78
CA ALA A 742 -7.38 20.49 13.09
C ALA A 742 -6.13 21.32 12.74
N LEU A 743 -6.20 22.02 11.60
CA LEU A 743 -5.16 22.94 11.14
C LEU A 743 -5.57 24.37 11.49
N HIS A 744 -4.83 25.01 12.40
CA HIS A 744 -5.14 26.38 12.83
C HIS A 744 -4.23 27.39 12.11
N LEU A 745 -4.82 28.40 11.47
CA LEU A 745 -4.08 29.52 10.87
C LEU A 745 -3.43 30.42 11.91
#